data_AF-A0A6I6E7A4-F1
#
_entry.id   AF-A0A6I6E7A4-F1
#
_cell.length_a   1.000
_cell.length_b   1.000
_cell.length_c   1.000
_cell.angle_alpha   90.00
_cell.angle_beta   90.00
_cell.angle_gamma   90.00
#
_symmetry.space_group_name_H-M   'P 1'
#
loop_
_entity.id
_entity.type
_entity.pdbx_description
1 polymer ?
#
loop_
_entity_poly.entity_id
_entity_poly.type
_entity_poly.pdbx_seq_one_letter_code
_entity_poly.pdbx_strand_id
1 'polypeptide(L)'
;MERAGPSDGIRTSPPCGGRWDGASTLGLDRHACAIVLEALSKPLRRPHCGSPFFAPWSLMHSPTVSLALPVYNVAPYLRDCLDSIITQDFTDLEILCVNDGSTDESPAILAEYAQRDPRIRIVHQTNRGLASTRNTALDHVRGRYLLHVDSDDMLRPGAITRLVEEIERTGADFIVFQHVMFEEGREFDNWYYDFDSWSLEPKTRLEQKLEILHYHYTWSKFFRMAFLHRHNFRFPDGLQFDDNVYHWQVLLAAEKVVVLPEKLYKYRMRPGSIMWHRGRHHLDIFRIFKEGIALFRAQGVYEAVFQDFMQYKMGLQYFWTRDIEPRFRYLAYRGILDGLSSDEERFVRDYPHLLDPEAIRFYERIFASPLYRRGAHRALALQLTAQRYLSSGRARLRTRIRSLRHQFTQHPRLQALKHRLGQRFMDPRCLDLFHNYQTVATYWVHFWREYLRVQHADIPERLATLQRGLSENDRALVETFVRIYDDYLPACPDYSRFLLHKELLWRPSERFRQNTRPAPRVAARYQAFLDEYPWLSAEVFEALYGLKAFPRTIQARIRAGGDVIDGGAFIGDSAVQLAEACPQARVLALEPDPVNFKRLCENITRFGLEGRILPEPLGLHDHRGHFEIQHHGAHDFPDQGSSLLSDFRDEVTHGGVSRVRCEFDTIDALVERHGLRPVLIKLDIEGLEQEALRGAVATLRRYRPALIVSVYHHPKDFFEIKPWLESLGFGYYFGFRRLDLNSPVADFVLICYPRLDTLGVGESVS
;
A
#
# COMPACT_ATOMS: atom_id res chain seq x y z
N MET A 1 -3.27 19.43 87.74
CA MET A 1 -4.45 18.54 87.69
C MET A 1 -4.75 18.30 86.21
N GLU A 2 -4.67 17.14 85.60
CA GLU A 2 -4.15 15.79 85.88
C GLU A 2 -3.97 15.11 84.50
N ARG A 3 -2.81 14.44 84.28
CA ARG A 3 -2.50 13.22 83.48
C ARG A 3 -3.16 12.99 82.09
N ALA A 4 -2.63 12.21 81.13
CA ALA A 4 -1.34 11.68 80.66
C ALA A 4 -1.67 11.03 79.27
N GLY A 5 -0.71 10.86 78.34
CA GLY A 5 -0.90 10.18 77.03
C GLY A 5 -1.10 8.64 77.13
N PRO A 6 -0.82 7.77 76.11
CA PRO A 6 -0.29 7.98 74.75
C PRO A 6 -0.83 7.01 73.61
N SER A 7 -0.22 7.11 72.41
CA SER A 7 0.20 6.07 71.41
C SER A 7 -0.71 4.98 70.79
N ASP A 8 -0.60 4.88 69.45
CA ASP A 8 -0.46 3.71 68.53
C ASP A 8 -1.28 2.41 68.64
N GLY A 9 -1.70 1.88 67.47
CA GLY A 9 -1.89 0.42 67.31
C GLY A 9 -2.92 -0.05 66.27
N ILE A 10 -2.43 -0.48 65.10
CA ILE A 10 -2.73 -1.75 64.40
C ILE A 10 -4.19 -2.28 64.43
N ARG A 11 -4.81 -2.43 63.25
CA ARG A 11 -5.94 -3.37 63.02
C ARG A 11 -5.57 -4.46 62.01
N THR A 12 -5.55 -5.69 62.50
CA THR A 12 -5.63 -6.97 61.77
C THR A 12 -7.11 -7.42 61.66
N SER A 13 -7.42 -8.13 60.57
CA SER A 13 -8.69 -8.79 60.13
C SER A 13 -9.19 -9.94 61.06
N PRO A 14 -10.27 -10.76 60.81
CA PRO A 14 -11.15 -11.04 59.63
C PRO A 14 -12.67 -11.20 60.04
N PRO A 15 -13.60 -12.02 59.42
CA PRO A 15 -13.69 -12.71 58.11
C PRO A 15 -15.01 -12.46 57.32
N CYS A 16 -15.02 -12.77 56.01
CA CYS A 16 -16.22 -12.83 55.17
C CYS A 16 -16.55 -14.28 54.77
N GLY A 17 -17.81 -14.69 54.94
CA GLY A 17 -18.37 -15.95 54.44
C GLY A 17 -19.86 -15.80 54.07
N GLY A 18 -20.31 -16.52 53.04
CA GLY A 18 -21.71 -16.63 52.60
C GLY A 18 -21.87 -16.45 51.07
N ARG A 19 -21.54 -17.45 50.25
CA ARG A 19 -22.43 -18.43 49.58
C ARG A 19 -23.61 -17.83 48.79
N TRP A 20 -23.59 -18.06 47.47
CA TRP A 20 -24.76 -18.10 46.59
C TRP A 20 -24.76 -19.44 45.85
N ASP A 21 -25.81 -20.22 46.06
CA ASP A 21 -26.11 -21.48 45.36
C ASP A 21 -26.80 -21.21 44.02
N GLY A 22 -26.60 -22.11 43.04
CA GLY A 22 -27.50 -22.23 41.89
C GLY A 22 -26.82 -22.44 40.53
N ALA A 23 -26.09 -23.55 40.38
CA ALA A 23 -25.65 -24.06 39.08
C ALA A 23 -26.66 -25.08 38.53
N SER A 24 -27.12 -24.86 37.30
CA SER A 24 -27.39 -25.91 36.29
C SER A 24 -27.74 -25.21 34.98
N THR A 25 -26.87 -25.13 33.99
CA THR A 25 -26.70 -26.20 33.01
C THR A 25 -25.65 -25.73 32.01
N LEU A 26 -24.58 -26.51 31.83
CA LEU A 26 -23.89 -26.76 30.56
C LEU A 26 -22.68 -27.63 30.91
N GLY A 27 -22.74 -28.89 30.48
CA GLY A 27 -21.65 -29.83 30.61
C GLY A 27 -20.44 -29.32 29.84
N LEU A 28 -19.40 -28.96 30.58
CA LEU A 28 -18.05 -28.79 30.07
C LEU A 28 -17.10 -29.51 31.04
N ASP A 29 -16.12 -30.17 30.44
CA ASP A 29 -15.21 -31.16 31.00
C ASP A 29 -14.50 -30.67 32.28
N ARG A 30 -14.64 -31.43 33.38
CA ARG A 30 -14.05 -31.12 34.69
C ARG A 30 -12.52 -31.14 34.67
N HIS A 31 -11.89 -31.73 33.66
CA HIS A 31 -10.43 -31.75 33.55
C HIS A 31 -9.85 -30.43 33.01
N ALA A 32 -10.59 -29.71 32.16
CA ALA A 32 -10.13 -28.46 31.56
C ALA A 32 -10.25 -27.25 32.52
N CYS A 33 -11.23 -27.25 33.43
CA CYS A 33 -11.36 -26.20 34.45
C CYS A 33 -10.33 -26.33 35.59
N ALA A 34 -9.81 -27.54 35.87
CA ALA A 34 -8.81 -27.74 36.92
C ALA A 34 -7.45 -27.12 36.55
N ILE A 35 -7.02 -27.24 35.29
CA ILE A 35 -5.74 -26.69 34.80
C ILE A 35 -5.75 -25.16 34.80
N VAL A 36 -6.87 -24.53 34.45
CA VAL A 36 -7.00 -23.07 34.40
C VAL A 36 -7.12 -22.44 35.79
N LEU A 37 -7.74 -23.14 36.76
CA LEU A 37 -7.83 -22.65 38.14
C LEU A 37 -6.56 -22.87 38.96
N GLU A 38 -5.77 -23.92 38.66
CA GLU A 38 -4.46 -24.14 39.29
C GLU A 38 -3.37 -23.17 38.78
N ALA A 39 -3.54 -22.63 37.58
CA ALA A 39 -2.69 -21.56 37.02
C ALA A 39 -2.97 -20.18 37.62
N LEU A 40 -4.18 -19.94 38.16
CA LEU A 40 -4.61 -18.65 38.72
C LEU A 40 -4.55 -18.59 40.26
N SER A 41 -4.24 -19.69 40.94
CA SER A 41 -4.17 -19.76 42.41
C SER A 41 -2.75 -19.84 42.99
N LYS A 42 -1.70 -19.69 42.17
CA LYS A 42 -0.32 -19.61 42.68
C LYS A 42 0.03 -18.15 43.04
N PRO A 43 0.33 -17.83 44.30
CA PRO A 43 0.76 -16.48 44.67
C PRO A 43 2.10 -16.18 44.00
N LEU A 44 2.18 -15.05 43.30
CA LEU A 44 3.44 -14.49 42.78
C LEU A 44 4.42 -14.34 43.94
N ARG A 45 5.40 -15.25 44.03
CA ARG A 45 6.52 -15.15 44.97
C ARG A 45 7.32 -13.89 44.62
N ARG A 46 7.38 -12.95 45.56
CA ARG A 46 8.37 -11.88 45.57
C ARG A 46 9.77 -12.51 45.62
N PRO A 47 10.72 -12.14 44.75
CA PRO A 47 12.12 -12.50 44.98
C PRO A 47 12.63 -11.67 46.17
N HIS A 48 13.10 -12.35 47.20
CA HIS A 48 13.86 -11.75 48.28
C HIS A 48 15.26 -11.34 47.79
N CYS A 49 15.67 -10.18 48.29
CA CYS A 49 17.02 -9.65 48.42
C CYS A 49 18.12 -10.72 48.51
N GLY A 50 19.09 -10.60 47.60
CA GLY A 50 20.44 -11.12 47.73
C GLY A 50 21.39 -10.15 47.06
N SER A 51 21.99 -9.25 47.84
CA SER A 51 23.17 -8.46 47.46
C SER A 51 24.32 -9.41 47.06
N PRO A 52 25.09 -9.07 46.02
CA PRO A 52 26.45 -8.61 46.34
C PRO A 52 26.90 -7.39 45.51
N PHE A 53 27.64 -6.51 46.15
CA PHE A 53 28.32 -5.30 45.65
C PHE A 53 27.44 -4.07 45.40
N PHE A 54 27.01 -3.45 46.50
CA PHE A 54 26.95 -1.99 46.56
C PHE A 54 28.38 -1.43 46.44
N ALA A 55 28.78 -1.05 45.24
CA ALA A 55 29.61 0.15 45.11
C ALA A 55 28.69 1.34 45.44
N PRO A 56 29.14 2.33 46.22
CA PRO A 56 28.29 3.47 46.53
C PRO A 56 27.99 4.18 45.21
N TRP A 57 26.72 4.17 44.80
CA TRP A 57 26.23 5.05 43.73
C TRP A 57 26.34 6.47 44.28
N SER A 58 27.54 7.03 44.16
CA SER A 58 27.78 8.46 44.23
C SER A 58 26.70 9.11 43.40
N LEU A 59 25.88 9.94 44.05
CA LEU A 59 24.88 10.87 43.50
C LEU A 59 25.21 11.26 42.05
N MET A 60 24.77 10.47 41.07
CA MET A 60 24.78 10.90 39.68
C MET A 60 23.63 11.89 39.58
N HIS A 61 23.99 13.17 39.50
CA HIS A 61 23.04 14.26 39.28
C HIS A 61 22.23 13.92 38.02
N SER A 62 20.92 13.70 38.14
CA SER A 62 20.07 13.60 36.95
C SER A 62 20.00 14.99 36.31
N PRO A 63 20.23 15.10 34.99
CA PRO A 63 20.20 16.39 34.32
C PRO A 63 18.81 17.03 34.45
N THR A 64 18.74 18.36 34.52
CA THR A 64 17.45 19.05 34.51
C THR A 64 16.77 18.93 33.15
N VAL A 65 17.51 19.05 32.05
CA VAL A 65 16.95 18.99 30.69
C VAL A 65 17.66 17.94 29.84
N SER A 66 16.89 17.11 29.13
CA SER A 66 17.40 16.31 28.02
C SER A 66 17.00 16.95 26.68
N LEU A 67 17.97 17.11 25.79
CA LEU A 67 17.78 17.45 24.39
C LEU A 67 17.89 16.16 23.58
N ALA A 68 16.82 15.76 22.90
CA ALA A 68 16.77 14.54 22.10
C ALA A 68 16.91 14.85 20.61
N LEU A 69 17.99 14.38 19.99
CA LEU A 69 18.35 14.64 18.60
C LEU A 69 18.28 13.35 17.78
N PRO A 70 17.25 13.13 16.94
CA PRO A 70 17.29 12.09 15.92
C PRO A 70 18.29 12.48 14.83
N VAL A 71 19.23 11.60 14.50
CA VAL A 71 20.30 11.85 13.51
C VAL A 71 20.27 10.79 12.42
N TYR A 72 20.03 11.21 11.18
CA TYR A 72 20.10 10.35 10.00
C TYR A 72 20.53 11.14 8.76
N ASN A 73 21.75 10.89 8.27
CA ASN A 73 22.29 11.47 7.04
C ASN A 73 22.18 13.02 6.97
N VAL A 74 22.68 13.71 8.02
CA VAL A 74 22.62 15.18 8.17
C VAL A 74 24.00 15.82 8.38
N ALA A 75 25.07 15.16 7.95
CA ALA A 75 26.44 15.64 8.15
C ALA A 75 26.66 17.12 7.78
N PRO A 76 26.08 17.68 6.70
CA PRO A 76 26.27 19.08 6.33
C PRO A 76 25.72 20.10 7.34
N TYR A 77 24.80 19.70 8.22
CA TYR A 77 24.06 20.60 9.12
C TYR A 77 24.31 20.33 10.61
N LEU A 78 24.76 19.11 10.92
CA LEU A 78 24.88 18.61 12.28
C LEU A 78 25.81 19.44 13.17
N ARG A 79 26.90 20.00 12.60
CA ARG A 79 27.84 20.85 13.35
C ARG A 79 27.17 22.14 13.84
N ASP A 80 26.46 22.84 12.96
CA ASP A 80 25.72 24.06 13.32
C ASP A 80 24.69 23.77 14.42
N CYS A 81 23.98 22.64 14.30
CA CYS A 81 23.01 22.20 15.30
C CYS A 81 23.67 22.00 16.67
N LEU A 82 24.73 21.18 16.72
CA LEU A 82 25.45 20.88 17.96
C LEU A 82 26.12 22.12 18.55
N ASP A 83 26.74 22.98 17.73
CA ASP A 83 27.33 24.24 18.17
C ASP A 83 26.29 25.16 18.81
N SER A 84 25.08 25.25 18.25
CA SER A 84 23.99 26.03 18.82
C SER A 84 23.50 25.53 20.19
N ILE A 85 23.70 24.23 20.46
CA ILE A 85 23.28 23.56 21.69
C ILE A 85 24.37 23.66 22.77
N ILE A 86 25.62 23.34 22.44
CA ILE A 86 26.71 23.33 23.44
C ILE A 86 27.03 24.72 23.98
N THR A 87 26.69 25.77 23.21
CA THR A 87 26.87 27.19 23.57
C THR A 87 25.68 27.79 24.34
N GLN A 88 24.66 27.01 24.67
CA GLN A 88 23.55 27.48 25.52
C GLN A 88 24.05 27.86 26.92
N ASP A 89 23.42 28.88 27.50
CA ASP A 89 23.70 29.41 28.84
C ASP A 89 23.24 28.48 29.97
N PHE A 90 22.26 27.62 29.70
CA PHE A 90 21.83 26.57 30.63
C PHE A 90 22.79 25.37 30.58
N THR A 91 23.40 25.02 31.72
CA THR A 91 24.50 24.04 31.76
C THR A 91 24.10 22.62 32.15
N ASP A 92 23.02 22.45 32.92
CA ASP A 92 22.55 21.15 33.43
C ASP A 92 21.74 20.36 32.39
N LEU A 93 22.44 19.95 31.33
CA LEU A 93 21.89 19.32 30.12
C LEU A 93 22.40 17.88 29.93
N GLU A 94 21.53 17.02 29.38
CA GLU A 94 21.91 15.87 28.57
C GLU A 94 21.62 16.17 27.11
N ILE A 95 22.57 15.89 26.21
CA ILE A 95 22.39 15.99 24.76
C ILE A 95 22.38 14.56 24.21
N LEU A 96 21.20 13.98 24.05
CA LEU A 96 21.01 12.62 23.59
C LEU A 96 20.87 12.58 22.06
N CYS A 97 21.93 12.18 21.37
CA CYS A 97 21.92 11.94 19.94
C CYS A 97 21.57 10.47 19.64
N VAL A 98 20.48 10.22 18.93
CA VAL A 98 20.10 8.88 18.46
C VAL A 98 20.43 8.79 16.98
N ASN A 99 21.52 8.11 16.64
CA ASN A 99 21.92 7.84 15.26
C ASN A 99 21.14 6.64 14.70
N ASP A 100 20.25 6.92 13.74
CA ASP A 100 19.35 5.97 13.08
C ASP A 100 20.01 5.28 11.87
N GLY A 101 21.24 4.80 12.04
CA GLY A 101 21.96 4.06 11.00
C GLY A 101 22.46 4.94 9.85
N SER A 102 22.96 6.15 10.15
CA SER A 102 23.51 7.05 9.14
C SER A 102 24.68 6.42 8.37
N THR A 103 24.74 6.68 7.07
CA THR A 103 25.76 6.18 6.13
C THR A 103 26.71 7.27 5.63
N ASP A 104 26.48 8.53 6.04
CA ASP A 104 27.36 9.67 5.76
C ASP A 104 28.35 9.93 6.92
N GLU A 105 28.93 11.14 6.99
CA GLU A 105 29.89 11.52 8.03
C GLU A 105 29.23 11.85 9.40
N SER A 106 27.90 11.76 9.54
CA SER A 106 27.20 12.08 10.79
C SER A 106 27.74 11.30 12.01
N PRO A 107 28.03 9.97 11.93
CA PRO A 107 28.58 9.23 13.06
C PRO A 107 29.95 9.75 13.51
N ALA A 108 30.80 10.19 12.57
CA ALA A 108 32.12 10.72 12.87
C ALA A 108 32.02 12.10 13.56
N ILE A 109 31.11 12.95 13.09
CA ILE A 109 30.82 14.25 13.72
C ILE A 109 30.31 14.04 15.14
N LEU A 110 29.37 13.12 15.36
CA LEU A 110 28.88 12.81 16.70
C LEU A 110 30.01 12.36 17.63
N ALA A 111 30.90 11.47 17.17
CA ALA A 111 32.03 10.99 17.95
C ALA A 111 33.00 12.13 18.32
N GLU A 112 33.29 13.05 17.40
CA GLU A 112 34.11 14.24 17.67
C GLU A 112 33.47 15.12 18.76
N TYR A 113 32.18 15.43 18.65
CA TYR A 113 31.50 16.29 19.62
C TYR A 113 31.37 15.63 20.99
N ALA A 114 31.12 14.32 21.06
CA ALA A 114 31.08 13.59 22.33
C ALA A 114 32.44 13.55 23.06
N GLN A 115 33.55 13.67 22.34
CA GLN A 115 34.87 13.85 22.96
C GLN A 115 35.08 15.27 23.51
N ARG A 116 34.45 16.27 22.89
CA ARG A 116 34.57 17.69 23.25
C ARG A 116 33.64 18.11 24.39
N ASP A 117 32.45 17.52 24.48
CA ASP A 117 31.43 17.87 25.46
C ASP A 117 30.87 16.61 26.16
N PRO A 118 31.14 16.42 27.47
CA PRO A 118 30.73 15.22 28.19
C PRO A 118 29.20 15.13 28.40
N ARG A 119 28.44 16.19 28.08
CA ARG A 119 26.97 16.18 28.13
C ARG A 119 26.37 15.41 26.96
N ILE A 120 27.15 15.13 25.90
CA ILE A 120 26.69 14.43 24.71
C ILE A 120 26.73 12.92 24.92
N ARG A 121 25.58 12.27 24.72
CA ARG A 121 25.44 10.81 24.76
C ARG A 121 24.88 10.32 23.43
N ILE A 122 25.50 9.29 22.88
CA ILE A 122 25.12 8.74 21.58
C ILE A 122 24.48 7.36 21.77
N VAL A 123 23.35 7.14 21.10
CA VAL A 123 22.72 5.83 20.93
C VAL A 123 22.73 5.50 19.45
N HIS A 124 23.25 4.33 19.08
CA HIS A 124 23.23 3.84 17.70
C HIS A 124 22.15 2.77 17.55
N GLN A 125 21.39 2.85 16.46
CA GLN A 125 20.45 1.81 16.06
C GLN A 125 20.51 1.59 14.55
N THR A 126 20.04 0.42 14.09
CA THR A 126 19.75 0.21 12.67
C THR A 126 18.61 1.13 12.24
N ASN A 127 18.64 1.63 10.99
CA ASN A 127 17.63 2.55 10.49
C ASN A 127 16.21 1.99 10.66
N ARG A 128 15.38 2.71 11.43
CA ARG A 128 13.98 2.38 11.72
C ARG A 128 13.03 3.56 11.51
N GLY A 129 13.54 4.67 11.00
CA GLY A 129 12.76 5.87 10.72
C GLY A 129 12.61 6.80 11.92
N LEU A 130 12.10 8.00 11.64
CA LEU A 130 12.07 9.12 12.59
C LEU A 130 11.22 8.83 13.84
N ALA A 131 10.02 8.27 13.67
CA ALA A 131 9.13 7.93 14.78
C ALA A 131 9.79 6.92 15.74
N SER A 132 10.40 5.85 15.21
CA SER A 132 11.13 4.87 16.03
C SER A 132 12.33 5.51 16.72
N THR A 133 13.05 6.41 16.05
CA THR A 133 14.21 7.13 16.62
C THR A 133 13.80 8.03 17.79
N ARG A 134 12.69 8.76 17.66
CA ARG A 134 12.12 9.56 18.76
C ARG A 134 11.64 8.68 19.93
N ASN A 135 11.04 7.54 19.64
CA ASN A 135 10.66 6.57 20.68
C ASN A 135 11.89 6.00 21.42
N THR A 136 12.97 5.67 20.70
CA THR A 136 14.25 5.29 21.32
C THR A 136 14.77 6.42 22.22
N ALA A 137 14.67 7.67 21.78
CA ALA A 137 15.04 8.79 22.64
C ALA A 137 14.19 8.84 23.92
N LEU A 138 12.86 8.72 23.83
CA LEU A 138 11.96 8.67 24.99
C LEU A 138 12.31 7.56 26.00
N ASP A 139 12.81 6.42 25.52
CA ASP A 139 13.22 5.30 26.38
C ASP A 139 14.56 5.56 27.08
N HIS A 140 15.37 6.49 26.57
CA HIS A 140 16.74 6.72 27.02
C HIS A 140 16.94 8.03 27.77
N VAL A 141 16.13 9.06 27.56
CA VAL A 141 16.29 10.38 28.20
C VAL A 141 16.26 10.30 29.72
N ARG A 142 17.08 11.12 30.39
CA ARG A 142 17.25 11.12 31.85
C ARG A 142 16.79 12.42 32.52
N GLY A 143 16.46 13.42 31.71
CA GLY A 143 16.11 14.76 32.15
C GLY A 143 14.81 14.83 32.93
N ARG A 144 14.66 15.85 33.77
CA ARG A 144 13.35 16.24 34.31
C ARG A 144 12.45 16.83 33.22
N TYR A 145 13.06 17.47 32.23
CA TYR A 145 12.42 18.05 31.07
C TYR A 145 12.99 17.51 29.76
N LEU A 146 12.21 17.60 28.69
CA LEU A 146 12.59 17.13 27.37
C LEU A 146 12.28 18.17 26.29
N LEU A 147 13.28 18.44 25.45
CA LEU A 147 13.12 19.11 24.16
C LEU A 147 13.59 18.17 23.05
N HIS A 148 12.77 17.99 22.01
CA HIS A 148 13.27 17.37 20.77
C HIS A 148 13.92 18.46 19.91
N VAL A 149 15.03 18.14 19.26
CA VAL A 149 15.71 19.06 18.35
C VAL A 149 16.05 18.29 17.08
N ASP A 150 15.51 18.73 15.94
CA ASP A 150 15.85 18.10 14.66
C ASP A 150 17.31 18.48 14.30
N SER A 151 18.06 17.51 13.79
CA SER A 151 19.54 17.59 13.72
C SER A 151 20.09 18.45 12.57
N ASP A 152 19.20 19.04 11.77
CA ASP A 152 19.48 20.03 10.74
C ASP A 152 19.12 21.47 11.15
N ASP A 153 18.54 21.66 12.33
CA ASP A 153 18.07 22.94 12.85
C ASP A 153 19.01 23.53 13.92
N MET A 154 18.65 24.69 14.49
CA MET A 154 19.44 25.35 15.54
C MET A 154 18.58 25.93 16.66
N LEU A 155 19.10 25.95 17.88
CA LEU A 155 18.52 26.70 19.01
C LEU A 155 19.04 28.14 19.02
N ARG A 156 18.18 29.07 19.48
CA ARG A 156 18.63 30.45 19.74
C ARG A 156 19.31 30.57 21.10
N PRO A 157 20.21 31.54 21.31
CA PRO A 157 20.79 31.80 22.62
C PRO A 157 19.71 32.08 23.67
N GLY A 158 19.87 31.54 24.89
CA GLY A 158 18.92 31.73 26.00
C GLY A 158 17.64 30.90 25.91
N ALA A 159 17.49 30.06 24.87
CA ALA A 159 16.26 29.29 24.63
C ALA A 159 15.94 28.36 25.81
N ILE A 160 16.94 27.61 26.28
CA ILE A 160 16.71 26.60 27.32
C ILE A 160 16.42 27.26 28.67
N THR A 161 17.18 28.29 29.06
CA THR A 161 16.93 29.06 30.29
C THR A 161 15.50 29.58 30.32
N ARG A 162 15.06 30.22 29.23
CA ARG A 162 13.69 30.76 29.12
C ARG A 162 12.62 29.69 29.29
N LEU A 163 12.80 28.53 28.65
CA LEU A 163 11.87 27.40 28.73
C LEU A 163 11.80 26.80 30.14
N VAL A 164 12.95 26.64 30.81
CA VAL A 164 13.03 26.12 32.19
C VAL A 164 12.36 27.09 33.16
N GLU A 165 12.66 28.38 33.07
CA GLU A 165 12.04 29.41 33.92
C GLU A 165 10.51 29.37 33.79
N GLU A 166 10.00 29.29 32.56
CA GLU A 166 8.57 29.31 32.31
C GLU A 166 7.85 28.05 32.81
N ILE A 167 8.43 26.87 32.57
CA ILE A 167 7.77 25.60 32.93
C ILE A 167 7.76 25.40 34.45
N GLU A 168 8.77 25.93 35.15
CA GLU A 168 8.83 25.96 36.61
C GLU A 168 7.85 26.98 37.18
N ARG A 169 7.84 28.21 36.64
CA ARG A 169 6.95 29.30 37.07
C ARG A 169 5.48 28.91 36.98
N THR A 170 5.10 28.27 35.87
CA THR A 170 3.69 27.96 35.57
C THR A 170 3.26 26.58 36.05
N GLY A 171 4.21 25.66 36.23
CA GLY A 171 3.92 24.26 36.47
C GLY A 171 3.16 23.63 35.30
N ALA A 172 3.48 24.02 34.06
CA ALA A 172 2.89 23.43 32.86
C ALA A 172 3.35 21.97 32.66
N ASP A 173 2.51 21.18 31.99
CA ASP A 173 2.86 19.84 31.51
C ASP A 173 3.78 19.94 30.30
N PHE A 174 3.51 20.90 29.42
CA PHE A 174 4.43 21.31 28.36
C PHE A 174 4.23 22.76 27.91
N ILE A 175 5.26 23.29 27.26
CA ILE A 175 5.26 24.62 26.62
C ILE A 175 5.29 24.43 25.10
N VAL A 176 4.59 25.29 24.38
CA VAL A 176 4.76 25.51 22.94
C VAL A 176 5.47 26.84 22.73
N PHE A 177 6.42 26.92 21.81
CA PHE A 177 7.14 28.16 21.51
C PHE A 177 7.32 28.35 20.00
N GLN A 178 7.74 29.54 19.59
CA GLN A 178 7.82 29.90 18.17
C GLN A 178 9.20 29.63 17.57
N HIS A 179 9.25 29.73 16.24
CA HIS A 179 10.46 29.60 15.46
C HIS A 179 10.56 30.69 14.39
N VAL A 180 11.77 30.91 13.91
CA VAL A 180 12.03 31.57 12.63
C VAL A 180 12.41 30.50 11.61
N MET A 181 12.02 30.73 10.35
CA MET A 181 12.62 29.98 9.24
C MET A 181 13.93 30.65 8.87
N PHE A 182 14.94 29.87 8.46
CA PHE A 182 16.17 30.44 7.91
C PHE A 182 16.72 29.66 6.72
N GLU A 183 17.27 30.40 5.76
CA GLU A 183 17.89 29.89 4.53
C GLU A 183 19.11 30.76 4.23
N GLU A 184 20.27 30.16 3.94
CA GLU A 184 21.52 30.87 3.62
C GLU A 184 21.88 32.01 4.61
N GLY A 185 21.62 31.79 5.90
CA GLY A 185 21.88 32.77 6.97
C GLY A 185 20.87 33.91 7.08
N ARG A 186 19.81 33.93 6.26
CA ARG A 186 18.72 34.90 6.34
C ARG A 186 17.54 34.31 7.10
N GLU A 187 17.02 35.06 8.06
CA GLU A 187 15.83 34.69 8.83
C GLU A 187 14.58 35.34 8.22
N PHE A 188 13.47 34.60 8.26
CA PHE A 188 12.17 35.09 7.87
C PHE A 188 11.07 34.45 8.71
N ASP A 189 9.96 35.18 8.83
CA ASP A 189 8.85 34.78 9.67
C ASP A 189 8.00 33.71 8.99
N ASN A 190 7.47 32.81 9.82
CA ASN A 190 6.49 31.85 9.37
C ASN A 190 5.12 32.54 9.24
N TRP A 191 4.77 32.86 8.00
CA TRP A 191 3.53 33.55 7.62
C TRP A 191 2.26 32.69 7.79
N TYR A 192 2.39 31.42 8.18
CA TYR A 192 1.27 30.49 8.28
C TYR A 192 0.51 30.58 9.62
N TYR A 193 1.13 31.10 10.68
CA TYR A 193 0.53 31.17 12.01
C TYR A 193 0.48 32.61 12.52
N ASP A 194 -0.70 33.03 13.00
CA ASP A 194 -0.87 34.30 13.69
C ASP A 194 -0.45 34.18 15.16
N PHE A 195 0.83 34.44 15.34
CA PHE A 195 1.57 34.37 16.58
C PHE A 195 1.29 35.54 17.53
N ASP A 196 0.68 36.62 17.05
CA ASP A 196 0.42 37.83 17.86
C ASP A 196 -0.75 37.61 18.84
N SER A 197 -1.53 36.56 18.62
CA SER A 197 -2.64 36.15 19.49
C SER A 197 -2.21 35.32 20.71
N TRP A 198 -0.93 34.93 20.80
CA TRP A 198 -0.45 33.99 21.81
C TRP A 198 -0.26 34.65 23.17
N SER A 199 -0.80 34.00 24.20
CA SER A 199 -0.77 34.47 25.59
C SER A 199 0.00 33.51 26.48
N LEU A 200 0.78 34.09 27.41
CA LEU A 200 1.47 33.38 28.48
C LEU A 200 0.53 32.78 29.53
N GLU A 201 -0.77 33.12 29.46
CA GLU A 201 -1.76 32.57 30.37
C GLU A 201 -1.90 31.05 30.19
N PRO A 202 -1.78 30.25 31.27
CA PRO A 202 -1.89 28.81 31.17
C PRO A 202 -3.25 28.36 30.62
N LYS A 203 -3.20 27.57 29.56
CA LYS A 203 -4.36 26.96 28.91
C LYS A 203 -4.70 25.68 29.65
N THR A 204 -5.83 25.72 30.35
CA THR A 204 -6.29 24.60 31.19
C THR A 204 -7.51 23.92 30.61
N ARG A 205 -8.29 24.64 29.79
CA ARG A 205 -9.50 24.12 29.14
C ARG A 205 -9.23 23.72 27.70
N LEU A 206 -10.05 22.82 27.17
CA LEU A 206 -9.92 22.33 25.80
C LEU A 206 -10.04 23.46 24.78
N GLU A 207 -11.00 24.36 24.96
CA GLU A 207 -11.31 25.46 24.02
C GLU A 207 -10.10 26.40 23.86
N GLN A 208 -9.36 26.63 24.94
CA GLN A 208 -8.12 27.41 24.91
C GLN A 208 -7.01 26.68 24.14
N LYS A 209 -6.95 25.35 24.28
CA LYS A 209 -5.93 24.49 23.64
C LYS A 209 -6.17 24.32 22.13
N LEU A 210 -7.37 24.63 21.61
CA LEU A 210 -7.69 24.50 20.18
C LEU A 210 -6.83 25.42 19.30
N GLU A 211 -6.39 26.57 19.83
CA GLU A 211 -5.54 27.51 19.08
C GLU A 211 -4.20 26.87 18.61
N ILE A 212 -3.72 25.84 19.33
CA ILE A 212 -2.50 25.10 19.01
C ILE A 212 -2.80 23.70 18.45
N LEU A 213 -4.05 23.35 18.13
CA LEU A 213 -4.43 22.02 17.65
C LEU A 213 -3.65 21.59 16.39
N HIS A 214 -3.33 22.55 15.54
CA HIS A 214 -2.63 22.35 14.27
C HIS A 214 -1.10 22.64 14.35
N TYR A 215 -0.59 23.06 15.52
CA TYR A 215 0.83 23.33 15.76
C TYR A 215 1.57 22.08 16.24
N HIS A 216 1.67 21.08 15.35
CA HIS A 216 2.07 19.71 15.66
C HIS A 216 3.57 19.49 15.83
N TYR A 217 4.43 20.39 15.34
CA TYR A 217 5.88 20.26 15.37
C TYR A 217 6.42 19.85 16.75
N THR A 218 7.11 18.71 16.81
CA THR A 218 7.57 18.17 18.10
C THR A 218 8.71 19.00 18.69
N TRP A 219 9.58 19.55 17.84
CA TRP A 219 10.72 20.38 18.24
C TRP A 219 10.33 21.75 18.82
N SER A 220 9.07 22.17 18.65
CA SER A 220 8.57 23.42 19.24
C SER A 220 7.93 23.21 20.62
N LYS A 221 8.19 22.07 21.26
CA LYS A 221 7.55 21.66 22.52
C LYS A 221 8.55 21.27 23.59
N PHE A 222 8.40 21.88 24.76
CA PHE A 222 9.21 21.58 25.93
C PHE A 222 8.36 20.87 26.99
N PHE A 223 8.68 19.60 27.26
CA PHE A 223 7.85 18.70 28.04
C PHE A 223 8.39 18.45 29.45
N ARG A 224 7.47 18.28 30.40
CA ARG A 224 7.77 17.65 31.70
C ARG A 224 7.82 16.13 31.54
N MET A 225 8.95 15.50 31.88
CA MET A 225 9.11 14.05 31.69
C MET A 225 8.15 13.22 32.55
N ALA A 226 7.82 13.69 33.77
CA ALA A 226 6.82 13.03 34.61
C ALA A 226 5.43 12.96 33.94
N PHE A 227 5.05 13.99 33.18
CA PHE A 227 3.83 13.99 32.38
C PHE A 227 3.91 12.94 31.27
N LEU A 228 5.00 12.92 30.50
CA LEU A 228 5.16 11.94 29.42
C LEU A 228 5.15 10.49 29.90
N HIS A 229 5.87 10.19 30.99
CA HIS A 229 5.93 8.85 31.58
C HIS A 229 4.58 8.39 32.12
N ARG A 230 3.82 9.28 32.78
CA ARG A 230 2.51 8.94 33.37
C ARG A 230 1.52 8.41 32.33
N HIS A 231 1.58 8.91 31.10
CA HIS A 231 0.66 8.54 30.03
C HIS A 231 1.26 7.59 28.99
N ASN A 232 2.57 7.32 29.07
CA ASN A 232 3.30 6.44 28.15
C ASN A 232 3.10 6.82 26.67
N PHE A 233 3.23 8.11 26.34
CA PHE A 233 3.09 8.57 24.96
C PHE A 233 4.18 7.98 24.05
N ARG A 234 3.80 7.66 22.82
CA ARG A 234 4.69 7.10 21.79
C ARG A 234 4.31 7.63 20.42
N PHE A 235 5.32 7.86 19.59
CA PHE A 235 5.13 8.20 18.18
C PHE A 235 4.64 6.95 17.42
N PRO A 236 3.63 7.06 16.54
CA PRO A 236 3.18 5.94 15.72
C PRO A 236 4.26 5.53 14.71
N ASP A 237 4.68 4.26 14.76
CA ASP A 237 5.72 3.74 13.86
C ASP A 237 5.22 3.56 12.42
N GLY A 238 6.11 3.72 11.45
CA GLY A 238 5.84 3.51 10.03
C GLY A 238 4.90 4.52 9.36
N LEU A 239 4.71 5.71 9.95
CA LEU A 239 3.95 6.82 9.35
C LEU A 239 4.82 8.07 9.23
N GLN A 240 4.73 8.73 8.09
CA GLN A 240 5.15 10.12 8.00
C GLN A 240 4.13 11.03 8.69
N PHE A 241 4.60 12.15 9.27
CA PHE A 241 3.79 13.09 10.07
C PHE A 241 3.27 12.49 11.38
N ASP A 242 4.06 11.58 11.94
CA ASP A 242 3.85 10.93 13.24
C ASP A 242 3.64 11.93 14.39
N ASP A 243 4.25 13.10 14.27
CA ASP A 243 4.15 14.22 15.19
C ASP A 243 2.72 14.78 15.35
N ASN A 244 1.85 14.63 14.35
CA ASN A 244 0.44 15.03 14.46
C ASN A 244 -0.30 14.19 15.51
N VAL A 245 -0.18 12.86 15.41
CA VAL A 245 -0.85 11.95 16.33
C VAL A 245 -0.27 12.11 17.74
N TYR A 246 1.06 12.19 17.84
CA TYR A 246 1.74 12.44 19.11
C TYR A 246 1.29 13.77 19.73
N HIS A 247 1.21 14.84 18.94
CA HIS A 247 0.72 16.15 19.37
C HIS A 247 -0.71 16.09 19.93
N TRP A 248 -1.65 15.46 19.22
CA TRP A 248 -3.01 15.35 19.71
C TRP A 248 -3.11 14.51 20.99
N GLN A 249 -2.31 13.45 21.12
CA GLN A 249 -2.24 12.66 22.35
C GLN A 249 -1.80 13.51 23.55
N VAL A 250 -0.70 14.25 23.42
CA VAL A 250 -0.18 15.08 24.52
C VAL A 250 -1.08 16.29 24.80
N LEU A 251 -1.63 16.93 23.77
CA LEU A 251 -2.47 18.11 23.91
C LEU A 251 -3.77 17.81 24.68
N LEU A 252 -4.42 16.70 24.36
CA LEU A 252 -5.68 16.29 25.01
C LEU A 252 -5.48 15.82 26.45
N ALA A 253 -4.32 15.23 26.74
CA ALA A 253 -4.01 14.69 28.06
C ALA A 253 -3.39 15.71 29.03
N ALA A 254 -2.74 16.75 28.50
CA ALA A 254 -2.18 17.80 29.33
C ALA A 254 -3.27 18.54 30.10
N GLU A 255 -3.06 18.75 31.38
CA GLU A 255 -3.92 19.59 32.21
C GLU A 255 -3.60 21.05 31.94
N LYS A 256 -2.31 21.39 31.84
CA LYS A 256 -1.84 22.78 31.69
C LYS A 256 -0.81 22.91 30.57
N VAL A 257 -1.11 23.77 29.60
CA VAL A 257 -0.21 24.11 28.49
C VAL A 257 0.06 25.61 28.49
N VAL A 258 1.30 26.01 28.24
CA VAL A 258 1.69 27.42 28.09
C VAL A 258 2.22 27.64 26.69
N VAL A 259 1.91 28.80 26.12
CA VAL A 259 2.31 29.16 24.76
C VAL A 259 3.18 30.41 24.85
N LEU A 260 4.42 30.30 24.39
CA LEU A 260 5.43 31.35 24.42
C LEU A 260 5.47 32.07 23.06
N PRO A 261 5.31 33.42 23.03
CA PRO A 261 5.46 34.18 21.80
C PRO A 261 6.91 34.28 21.31
N GLU A 262 7.89 33.96 22.15
CA GLU A 262 9.29 34.05 21.81
C GLU A 262 9.68 33.02 20.73
N LYS A 263 10.34 33.51 19.69
CA LYS A 263 11.02 32.68 18.68
C LYS A 263 12.27 32.12 19.31
N LEU A 264 12.27 30.86 19.75
CA LEU A 264 13.41 30.21 20.44
C LEU A 264 14.14 29.18 19.56
N TYR A 265 13.59 28.88 18.39
CA TYR A 265 14.11 27.89 17.45
C TYR A 265 14.40 28.51 16.07
N LYS A 266 15.37 27.95 15.35
CA LYS A 266 15.64 28.25 13.94
C LYS A 266 15.42 27.01 13.10
N TYR A 267 14.36 27.01 12.29
CA TYR A 267 14.01 25.95 11.37
C TYR A 267 14.73 26.14 10.02
N ARG A 268 15.58 25.21 9.63
CA ARG A 268 16.40 25.31 8.43
C ARG A 268 15.62 24.89 7.19
N MET A 269 15.55 25.78 6.21
CA MET A 269 15.08 25.44 4.87
C MET A 269 16.24 24.87 4.06
N ARG A 270 16.10 23.63 3.57
CA ARG A 270 17.13 22.96 2.77
C ARG A 270 16.58 21.98 1.73
N PRO A 271 17.29 21.79 0.61
CA PRO A 271 17.03 20.67 -0.31
C PRO A 271 17.17 19.33 0.39
N GLY A 272 16.37 18.34 -0.01
CA GLY A 272 16.39 17.00 0.60
C GLY A 272 15.65 16.86 1.92
N SER A 273 15.04 17.94 2.46
CA SER A 273 14.13 17.84 3.60
C SER A 273 12.92 16.95 3.26
N ILE A 274 12.41 16.22 4.26
CA ILE A 274 11.23 15.38 4.11
C ILE A 274 10.03 16.20 3.62
N MET A 275 9.98 17.49 3.99
CA MET A 275 8.94 18.42 3.57
C MET A 275 9.08 18.93 2.15
N TRP A 276 10.26 18.79 1.53
CA TRP A 276 10.57 19.32 0.21
C TRP A 276 10.15 18.36 -0.91
N HIS A 277 10.35 17.05 -0.71
CA HIS A 277 9.97 16.03 -1.68
C HIS A 277 8.47 15.73 -1.61
N ARG A 278 7.73 16.10 -2.65
CA ARG A 278 6.27 15.92 -2.77
C ARG A 278 5.87 14.50 -3.22
N GLY A 279 6.49 13.49 -2.60
CA GLY A 279 6.41 12.08 -2.97
C GLY A 279 5.30 11.28 -2.28
N ARG A 280 5.34 9.94 -2.44
CA ARG A 280 4.31 9.01 -1.94
C ARG A 280 4.08 9.09 -0.43
N HIS A 281 5.11 9.38 0.36
CA HIS A 281 5.03 9.51 1.82
C HIS A 281 4.04 10.60 2.26
N HIS A 282 3.75 11.58 1.40
CA HIS A 282 2.73 12.60 1.67
C HIS A 282 1.30 12.01 1.80
N LEU A 283 1.07 10.79 1.33
CA LEU A 283 -0.22 10.10 1.45
C LEU A 283 -0.49 9.57 2.87
N ASP A 284 0.53 9.45 3.72
CA ASP A 284 0.33 8.99 5.11
C ASP A 284 -0.56 9.95 5.90
N ILE A 285 -0.66 11.22 5.47
CA ILE A 285 -1.53 12.22 6.07
C ILE A 285 -3.01 11.77 6.13
N PHE A 286 -3.49 10.97 5.17
CA PHE A 286 -4.85 10.42 5.18
C PHE A 286 -5.05 9.44 6.32
N ARG A 287 -4.02 8.63 6.62
CA ARG A 287 -4.05 7.71 7.76
C ARG A 287 -3.91 8.47 9.08
N ILE A 288 -3.03 9.47 9.15
CA ILE A 288 -2.88 10.37 10.31
C ILE A 288 -4.23 10.99 10.70
N PHE A 289 -5.00 11.51 9.75
CA PHE A 289 -6.32 12.06 10.06
C PHE A 289 -7.33 11.01 10.54
N LYS A 290 -7.26 9.76 10.04
CA LYS A 290 -8.11 8.67 10.54
C LYS A 290 -7.75 8.32 12.00
N GLU A 291 -6.46 8.27 12.33
CA GLU A 291 -5.98 8.07 13.70
C GLU A 291 -6.43 9.22 14.61
N GLY A 292 -6.35 10.47 14.15
CA GLY A 292 -6.84 11.66 14.87
C GLY A 292 -8.34 11.57 15.17
N ILE A 293 -9.18 11.27 14.17
CA ILE A 293 -10.63 11.08 14.36
C ILE A 293 -10.91 9.98 15.40
N ALA A 294 -10.21 8.84 15.30
CA ALA A 294 -10.35 7.74 16.24
C ALA A 294 -9.98 8.16 17.67
N LEU A 295 -8.87 8.88 17.84
CA LEU A 295 -8.41 9.42 19.11
C LEU A 295 -9.43 10.39 19.73
N PHE A 296 -9.90 11.39 18.96
CA PHE A 296 -10.86 12.37 19.46
C PHE A 296 -12.20 11.73 19.83
N ARG A 297 -12.65 10.74 19.07
CA ARG A 297 -13.88 9.98 19.39
C ARG A 297 -13.70 9.11 20.63
N ALA A 298 -12.56 8.45 20.79
CA ALA A 298 -12.27 7.65 21.97
C ALA A 298 -12.25 8.49 23.25
N GLN A 299 -11.78 9.74 23.17
CA GLN A 299 -11.77 10.69 24.29
C GLN A 299 -13.10 11.45 24.47
N GLY A 300 -14.09 11.25 23.58
CA GLY A 300 -15.38 11.93 23.63
C GLY A 300 -15.33 13.44 23.32
N VAL A 301 -14.26 13.92 22.69
CA VAL A 301 -14.03 15.36 22.40
C VAL A 301 -14.22 15.73 20.94
N TYR A 302 -14.57 14.76 20.07
CA TYR A 302 -14.65 14.97 18.62
C TYR A 302 -15.53 16.16 18.21
N GLU A 303 -16.70 16.33 18.81
CA GLU A 303 -17.57 17.48 18.48
C GLU A 303 -16.98 18.83 18.94
N ALA A 304 -16.22 18.85 20.04
CA ALA A 304 -15.59 20.07 20.54
C ALA A 304 -14.41 20.51 19.66
N VAL A 305 -13.68 19.57 19.08
CA VAL A 305 -12.55 19.85 18.17
C VAL A 305 -12.98 19.91 16.69
N PHE A 306 -14.26 19.64 16.39
CA PHE A 306 -14.73 19.36 15.04
C PHE A 306 -14.37 20.46 14.05
N GLN A 307 -14.63 21.72 14.43
CA GLN A 307 -14.42 22.87 13.57
C GLN A 307 -12.93 23.05 13.24
N ASP A 308 -12.07 23.19 14.25
CA ASP A 308 -10.63 23.40 14.07
C ASP A 308 -9.94 22.22 13.39
N PHE A 309 -10.33 20.99 13.78
CA PHE A 309 -9.78 19.78 13.19
C PHE A 309 -10.18 19.63 11.72
N MET A 310 -11.44 19.88 11.36
CA MET A 310 -11.90 19.79 9.97
C MET A 310 -11.30 20.88 9.10
N GLN A 311 -11.14 22.10 9.63
CA GLN A 311 -10.42 23.16 8.94
C GLN A 311 -8.99 22.71 8.60
N TYR A 312 -8.27 22.24 9.60
CA TYR A 312 -6.90 21.74 9.44
C TYR A 312 -6.83 20.57 8.46
N LYS A 313 -7.66 19.54 8.68
CA LYS A 313 -7.73 18.34 7.84
C LYS A 313 -8.03 18.67 6.39
N MET A 314 -9.11 19.40 6.13
CA MET A 314 -9.58 19.65 4.77
C MET A 314 -8.64 20.59 4.02
N GLY A 315 -8.13 21.62 4.69
CA GLY A 315 -7.14 22.55 4.13
C GLY A 315 -5.83 21.86 3.76
N LEU A 316 -5.29 21.03 4.67
CA LEU A 316 -4.06 20.29 4.42
C LEU A 316 -4.25 19.24 3.32
N GLN A 317 -5.34 18.46 3.35
CA GLN A 317 -5.66 17.50 2.28
C GLN A 317 -5.75 18.17 0.91
N TYR A 318 -6.37 19.35 0.82
CA TYR A 318 -6.43 20.12 -0.43
C TYR A 318 -5.04 20.57 -0.89
N PHE A 319 -4.28 21.25 -0.02
CA PHE A 319 -2.93 21.74 -0.33
C PHE A 319 -2.01 20.62 -0.80
N TRP A 320 -2.03 19.49 -0.08
CA TRP A 320 -1.15 18.35 -0.37
C TRP A 320 -1.56 17.66 -1.65
N THR A 321 -2.87 17.53 -1.91
CA THR A 321 -3.35 16.95 -3.17
C THR A 321 -3.01 17.84 -4.38
N ARG A 322 -2.97 19.17 -4.19
CA ARG A 322 -2.56 20.12 -5.23
C ARG A 322 -1.07 19.99 -5.56
N ASP A 323 -0.24 19.93 -4.52
CA ASP A 323 1.21 20.08 -4.62
C ASP A 323 1.98 18.76 -4.67
N ILE A 324 1.32 17.62 -4.41
CA ILE A 324 1.91 16.29 -4.58
C ILE A 324 2.30 16.04 -6.05
N GLU A 325 3.38 15.29 -6.26
CA GLU A 325 3.83 14.87 -7.59
C GLU A 325 2.65 14.32 -8.41
N PRO A 326 2.49 14.71 -9.69
CA PRO A 326 1.32 14.35 -10.50
C PRO A 326 0.96 12.87 -10.45
N ARG A 327 1.96 11.97 -10.47
CA ARG A 327 1.79 10.51 -10.38
C ARG A 327 1.08 10.02 -9.11
N PHE A 328 1.15 10.76 -7.99
CA PHE A 328 0.51 10.40 -6.73
C PHE A 328 -0.79 11.17 -6.45
N ARG A 329 -1.15 12.18 -7.26
CA ARG A 329 -2.38 12.98 -7.06
C ARG A 329 -3.62 12.12 -6.97
N TYR A 330 -3.72 11.08 -7.77
CA TYR A 330 -4.83 10.14 -7.68
C TYR A 330 -4.90 9.40 -6.36
N LEU A 331 -3.77 8.91 -5.84
CA LEU A 331 -3.74 8.26 -4.53
C LEU A 331 -4.18 9.24 -3.44
N ALA A 332 -3.83 10.52 -3.59
CA ALA A 332 -4.32 11.58 -2.71
C ALA A 332 -5.84 11.79 -2.83
N TYR A 333 -6.39 11.89 -4.04
CA TYR A 333 -7.84 11.93 -4.27
C TYR A 333 -8.57 10.70 -3.70
N ARG A 334 -7.98 9.50 -3.87
CA ARG A 334 -8.53 8.26 -3.30
C ARG A 334 -8.48 8.27 -1.79
N GLY A 335 -7.37 8.71 -1.19
CA GLY A 335 -7.23 8.89 0.26
C GLY A 335 -8.28 9.85 0.84
N ILE A 336 -8.62 10.92 0.10
CA ILE A 336 -9.75 11.80 0.43
C ILE A 336 -11.05 11.01 0.37
N LEU A 337 -11.40 10.40 -0.78
CA LEU A 337 -12.65 9.66 -0.95
C LEU A 337 -12.85 8.55 0.08
N ASP A 338 -11.79 7.78 0.40
CA ASP A 338 -11.78 6.71 1.41
C ASP A 338 -11.89 7.24 2.85
N GLY A 339 -11.66 8.54 3.04
CA GLY A 339 -11.78 9.24 4.32
C GLY A 339 -13.02 10.12 4.44
N LEU A 340 -13.76 10.36 3.35
CA LEU A 340 -14.93 11.24 3.36
C LEU A 340 -16.12 10.63 4.09
N SER A 341 -16.86 11.50 4.76
CA SER A 341 -18.07 11.22 5.51
C SER A 341 -19.04 12.41 5.45
N SER A 342 -20.12 12.39 6.24
CA SER A 342 -21.05 13.52 6.36
C SER A 342 -20.39 14.69 7.04
N ASP A 343 -19.30 14.44 7.75
CA ASP A 343 -18.63 15.43 8.57
C ASP A 343 -17.98 16.50 7.67
N GLU A 344 -17.39 16.10 6.54
CA GLU A 344 -16.84 17.04 5.57
C GLU A 344 -17.94 17.83 4.83
N GLU A 345 -19.05 17.19 4.48
CA GLU A 345 -20.21 17.92 3.92
C GLU A 345 -20.81 18.89 4.95
N ARG A 346 -20.94 18.45 6.20
CA ARG A 346 -21.40 19.28 7.33
C ARG A 346 -20.47 20.47 7.49
N PHE A 347 -19.16 20.25 7.46
CA PHE A 347 -18.18 21.31 7.63
C PHE A 347 -18.24 22.32 6.48
N VAL A 348 -18.27 21.87 5.22
CA VAL A 348 -18.37 22.77 4.05
C VAL A 348 -19.69 23.55 4.04
N ARG A 349 -20.79 22.94 4.51
CA ARG A 349 -22.09 23.61 4.61
C ARG A 349 -22.15 24.64 5.75
N ASP A 350 -21.67 24.27 6.94
CA ASP A 350 -21.88 25.05 8.17
C ASP A 350 -20.74 26.06 8.41
N TYR A 351 -19.54 25.79 7.89
CA TYR A 351 -18.32 26.60 8.09
C TYR A 351 -17.52 26.89 6.79
N PRO A 352 -18.16 27.24 5.65
CA PRO A 352 -17.43 27.45 4.40
C PRO A 352 -16.37 28.55 4.49
N HIS A 353 -16.59 29.58 5.32
CA HIS A 353 -15.70 30.73 5.49
C HIS A 353 -14.34 30.39 6.12
N LEU A 354 -14.16 29.18 6.67
CA LEU A 354 -12.90 28.73 7.28
C LEU A 354 -11.95 28.06 6.29
N LEU A 355 -12.39 27.78 5.05
CA LEU A 355 -11.55 27.20 4.00
C LEU A 355 -11.29 28.20 2.90
N ASP A 356 -10.16 28.01 2.22
CA ASP A 356 -9.86 28.72 0.99
C ASP A 356 -10.98 28.46 -0.06
N PRO A 357 -11.45 29.50 -0.79
CA PRO A 357 -12.50 29.33 -1.79
C PRO A 357 -12.21 28.27 -2.86
N GLU A 358 -10.94 28.04 -3.22
CA GLU A 358 -10.55 26.95 -4.12
C GLU A 358 -10.67 25.58 -3.47
N ALA A 359 -10.34 25.46 -2.18
CA ALA A 359 -10.54 24.24 -1.40
C ALA A 359 -12.04 23.90 -1.31
N ILE A 360 -12.90 24.90 -1.07
CA ILE A 360 -14.37 24.71 -1.08
C ILE A 360 -14.81 24.16 -2.43
N ARG A 361 -14.47 24.84 -3.54
CA ARG A 361 -14.83 24.40 -4.90
C ARG A 361 -14.29 23.00 -5.21
N PHE A 362 -13.12 22.66 -4.69
CA PHE A 362 -12.54 21.34 -4.82
C PHE A 362 -13.39 20.27 -4.15
N TYR A 363 -13.79 20.46 -2.89
CA TYR A 363 -14.66 19.52 -2.18
C TYR A 363 -16.08 19.46 -2.76
N GLU A 364 -16.67 20.59 -3.15
CA GLU A 364 -17.97 20.62 -3.83
C GLU A 364 -17.98 19.79 -5.12
N ARG A 365 -16.91 19.87 -5.93
CA ARG A 365 -16.76 19.01 -7.12
C ARG A 365 -16.64 17.53 -6.75
N ILE A 366 -15.95 17.21 -5.66
CA ILE A 366 -15.85 15.83 -5.16
C ILE A 366 -17.23 15.33 -4.72
N PHE A 367 -17.98 16.11 -3.93
CA PHE A 367 -19.33 15.77 -3.49
C PHE A 367 -20.32 15.64 -4.67
N ALA A 368 -20.15 16.46 -5.71
CA ALA A 368 -20.92 16.36 -6.94
C ALA A 368 -20.47 15.19 -7.85
N SER A 369 -19.33 14.55 -7.59
CA SER A 369 -18.82 13.50 -8.47
C SER A 369 -19.72 12.25 -8.44
N PRO A 370 -19.92 11.56 -9.58
CA PRO A 370 -20.59 10.26 -9.59
C PRO A 370 -19.88 9.21 -8.73
N LEU A 371 -18.58 9.35 -8.47
CA LEU A 371 -17.83 8.44 -7.59
C LEU A 371 -18.27 8.58 -6.13
N TYR A 372 -18.33 9.81 -5.63
CA TYR A 372 -18.91 10.11 -4.32
C TYR A 372 -20.39 9.73 -4.27
N ARG A 373 -21.17 10.07 -5.31
CA ARG A 373 -22.61 9.80 -5.38
C ARG A 373 -22.99 8.31 -5.56
N ARG A 374 -22.18 7.51 -6.26
CA ARG A 374 -22.36 6.05 -6.38
C ARG A 374 -21.91 5.32 -5.11
N GLY A 375 -21.10 5.97 -4.27
CA GLY A 375 -20.82 5.60 -2.88
C GLY A 375 -21.75 6.26 -1.84
N ALA A 376 -22.72 7.08 -2.26
CA ALA A 376 -23.28 8.22 -1.52
C ALA A 376 -23.66 8.01 -0.05
N HIS A 377 -24.08 6.81 0.39
CA HIS A 377 -24.30 6.52 1.82
C HIS A 377 -24.25 5.01 2.11
N ARG A 378 -23.16 4.29 1.78
CA ARG A 378 -22.97 2.93 2.34
C ARG A 378 -22.45 2.94 3.79
N ALA A 379 -21.83 4.01 4.25
CA ALA A 379 -21.26 4.09 5.61
C ALA A 379 -21.98 5.05 6.57
N LEU A 380 -22.76 5.99 6.05
CA LEU A 380 -23.10 7.19 6.83
C LEU A 380 -24.53 7.23 7.39
N ALA A 381 -25.51 6.89 6.56
CA ALA A 381 -26.92 6.88 6.95
C ALA A 381 -27.42 5.49 7.36
N LEU A 382 -26.57 4.45 7.20
CA LEU A 382 -26.71 3.09 7.75
C LEU A 382 -25.75 2.89 8.95
N GLN A 383 -26.01 3.40 10.14
CA GLN A 383 -27.24 4.02 10.58
C GLN A 383 -26.97 4.65 11.95
N LEU A 384 -26.81 5.96 11.95
CA LEU A 384 -27.21 6.87 13.04
C LEU A 384 -28.62 6.52 13.62
N THR A 385 -29.44 5.76 12.87
CA THR A 385 -30.71 5.18 13.33
C THR A 385 -30.56 3.98 14.27
N ALA A 386 -29.45 3.21 14.24
CA ALA A 386 -29.22 2.13 15.21
C ALA A 386 -28.93 2.71 16.60
N GLN A 387 -28.22 3.83 16.68
CA GLN A 387 -27.99 4.58 17.90
C GLN A 387 -29.25 5.27 18.47
N ARG A 388 -30.31 5.53 17.67
CA ARG A 388 -31.60 6.10 18.16
C ARG A 388 -32.62 5.06 18.64
N TYR A 389 -32.50 3.81 18.21
CA TYR A 389 -33.39 2.74 18.68
C TYR A 389 -32.99 2.20 20.07
N LEU A 390 -31.71 2.36 20.43
CA LEU A 390 -31.17 1.97 21.74
C LEU A 390 -31.46 3.00 22.85
N SER A 391 -31.91 4.21 22.51
CA SER A 391 -32.11 5.33 23.45
C SER A 391 -33.55 5.57 23.90
N SER A 392 -34.53 4.71 23.56
CA SER A 392 -35.92 4.88 24.03
C SER A 392 -36.56 3.59 24.60
N GLY A 393 -36.31 3.36 25.89
CA GLY A 393 -37.31 2.84 26.85
C GLY A 393 -37.92 1.45 26.61
N ARG A 394 -37.32 0.44 27.25
CA ARG A 394 -37.90 -0.90 27.46
C ARG A 394 -39.21 -0.83 28.27
N ALA A 395 -40.34 -1.31 27.72
CA ALA A 395 -41.40 -1.98 28.52
C ALA A 395 -42.52 -2.65 27.71
N ARG A 396 -42.96 -2.11 26.56
CA ARG A 396 -44.26 -2.53 25.96
C ARG A 396 -44.22 -3.40 24.70
N LEU A 397 -43.05 -3.78 24.16
CA LEU A 397 -42.96 -4.46 22.86
C LEU A 397 -42.72 -5.98 22.90
N ARG A 398 -42.69 -6.63 24.07
CA ARG A 398 -42.51 -8.10 24.12
C ARG A 398 -43.74 -8.86 23.63
N THR A 399 -44.93 -8.30 23.78
CA THR A 399 -46.20 -8.96 23.42
C THR A 399 -46.50 -8.85 21.91
N ARG A 400 -45.99 -7.80 21.23
CA ARG A 400 -46.23 -7.57 19.80
C ARG A 400 -45.22 -8.27 18.88
N ILE A 401 -44.02 -8.60 19.39
CA ILE A 401 -42.98 -9.33 18.64
C ILE A 401 -43.36 -10.80 18.38
N ARG A 402 -44.18 -11.43 19.25
CA ARG A 402 -44.64 -12.82 19.04
C ARG A 402 -45.60 -12.96 17.85
N SER A 403 -46.43 -11.95 17.55
CA SER A 403 -47.32 -12.03 16.39
C SER A 403 -46.61 -11.73 15.06
N LEU A 404 -45.56 -10.89 15.06
CA LEU A 404 -44.77 -10.58 13.87
C LEU A 404 -43.79 -11.69 13.48
N ARG A 405 -43.28 -12.45 14.45
CA ARG A 405 -42.35 -13.58 14.18
C ARG A 405 -42.96 -14.68 13.30
N HIS A 406 -44.29 -14.85 13.35
CA HIS A 406 -45.01 -15.83 12.54
C HIS A 406 -45.22 -15.35 11.09
N GLN A 407 -45.33 -14.02 10.88
CA GLN A 407 -45.42 -13.42 9.56
C GLN A 407 -44.05 -13.27 8.86
N PHE A 408 -42.95 -13.15 9.61
CA PHE A 408 -41.58 -13.00 9.07
C PHE A 408 -40.98 -14.29 8.46
N THR A 409 -41.46 -15.48 8.85
CA THR A 409 -40.91 -16.78 8.42
C THR A 409 -41.28 -17.20 7.00
N GLN A 410 -42.22 -16.52 6.32
CA GLN A 410 -42.72 -16.95 5.01
C GLN A 410 -42.35 -16.01 3.85
N HIS A 411 -41.49 -15.00 4.04
CA HIS A 411 -41.19 -14.05 2.97
C HIS A 411 -40.05 -14.54 2.04
N PRO A 412 -40.29 -14.81 0.73
CA PRO A 412 -39.35 -15.49 -0.18
C PRO A 412 -38.02 -14.76 -0.41
N ARG A 413 -37.98 -13.43 -0.28
CA ARG A 413 -36.78 -12.61 -0.56
C ARG A 413 -35.68 -12.71 0.52
N LEU A 414 -35.98 -13.16 1.74
CA LEU A 414 -34.97 -13.29 2.81
C LEU A 414 -34.30 -14.67 2.83
N GLN A 415 -34.93 -15.71 2.28
CA GLN A 415 -34.24 -16.99 2.04
C GLN A 415 -33.11 -16.82 1.00
N ALA A 416 -33.28 -15.91 0.03
CA ALA A 416 -32.23 -15.57 -0.95
C ALA A 416 -31.03 -14.82 -0.34
N LEU A 417 -31.19 -14.16 0.81
CA LEU A 417 -30.11 -13.43 1.49
C LEU A 417 -29.26 -14.35 2.38
N LYS A 418 -29.89 -15.36 3.00
CA LYS A 418 -29.19 -16.37 3.82
C LYS A 418 -28.24 -17.24 2.98
N HIS A 419 -28.54 -17.44 1.70
CA HIS A 419 -27.68 -18.18 0.77
C HIS A 419 -26.52 -17.32 0.21
N ARG A 420 -26.61 -15.98 0.26
CA ARG A 420 -25.58 -15.05 -0.26
C ARG A 420 -24.51 -14.63 0.75
N LEU A 421 -24.77 -14.77 2.05
CA LEU A 421 -23.81 -14.41 3.10
C LEU A 421 -22.96 -15.59 3.61
N GLY A 422 -23.11 -16.77 2.99
CA GLY A 422 -22.64 -18.04 3.55
C GLY A 422 -21.19 -18.43 3.34
N GLN A 423 -20.35 -17.76 2.52
CA GLN A 423 -18.99 -18.25 2.27
C GLN A 423 -17.92 -17.15 2.14
N ARG A 424 -17.29 -16.86 3.29
CA ARG A 424 -15.87 -16.52 3.60
C ARG A 424 -15.13 -15.53 2.68
N PHE A 425 -14.83 -14.31 3.14
CA PHE A 425 -13.69 -13.89 4.00
C PHE A 425 -12.30 -14.15 3.40
N MET A 426 -11.65 -13.01 3.11
CA MET A 426 -10.34 -12.75 2.52
C MET A 426 -9.19 -13.44 3.26
N ASP A 427 -8.31 -14.11 2.51
CA ASP A 427 -6.97 -14.55 2.92
C ASP A 427 -6.01 -13.34 2.82
N PRO A 428 -5.19 -13.03 3.85
CA PRO A 428 -4.21 -11.94 3.81
C PRO A 428 -3.23 -12.02 2.63
N ARG A 429 -2.95 -13.21 2.09
CA ARG A 429 -2.06 -13.40 0.93
C ARG A 429 -2.66 -12.89 -0.39
N CYS A 430 -3.98 -12.68 -0.45
CA CYS A 430 -4.64 -12.14 -1.64
C CYS A 430 -4.50 -10.61 -1.76
N LEU A 431 -4.06 -9.91 -0.71
CA LEU A 431 -3.86 -8.44 -0.72
C LEU A 431 -2.52 -8.03 -1.35
N ASP A 432 -1.49 -8.88 -1.22
CA ASP A 432 -0.17 -8.66 -1.85
C ASP A 432 -0.22 -8.95 -3.36
N LEU A 433 -0.95 -9.99 -3.75
CA LEU A 433 -1.37 -10.27 -5.14
C LEU A 433 -2.09 -9.07 -5.79
N PHE A 434 -2.81 -8.29 -4.99
CA PHE A 434 -3.59 -7.14 -5.45
C PHE A 434 -2.76 -5.89 -5.70
N HIS A 435 -1.54 -5.78 -5.15
CA HIS A 435 -0.65 -4.65 -5.37
C HIS A 435 0.25 -4.84 -6.59
N ASN A 436 0.68 -6.07 -6.90
CA ASN A 436 1.60 -6.33 -8.02
C ASN A 436 0.91 -6.34 -9.39
N TYR A 437 -0.38 -6.71 -9.46
CA TYR A 437 -1.16 -6.61 -10.71
C TYR A 437 -1.45 -5.16 -11.16
N GLN A 438 -1.28 -4.17 -10.27
CA GLN A 438 -1.69 -2.78 -10.52
C GLN A 438 -0.72 -1.99 -11.42
N THR A 439 0.54 -2.39 -11.51
CA THR A 439 1.57 -1.67 -12.29
C THR A 439 1.65 -2.12 -13.75
N VAL A 440 1.34 -3.37 -14.06
CA VAL A 440 1.49 -3.91 -15.42
C VAL A 440 0.23 -3.67 -16.26
N ALA A 441 -0.95 -3.94 -15.68
CA ALA A 441 -2.23 -3.70 -16.36
C ALA A 441 -2.52 -2.21 -16.65
N THR A 442 -1.89 -1.27 -15.92
CA THR A 442 -2.04 0.17 -16.14
C THR A 442 -1.27 0.70 -17.36
N TYR A 443 -0.24 0.00 -17.81
CA TYR A 443 0.55 0.40 -18.99
C TYR A 443 -0.22 0.18 -20.29
N TRP A 444 -0.72 -1.03 -20.54
CA TRP A 444 -1.44 -1.37 -21.78
C TRP A 444 -2.72 -0.53 -21.97
N VAL A 445 -3.37 -0.19 -20.86
CA VAL A 445 -4.54 0.70 -20.80
C VAL A 445 -4.30 2.05 -21.50
N HIS A 446 -3.06 2.55 -21.50
CA HIS A 446 -2.69 3.76 -22.24
C HIS A 446 -2.93 3.63 -23.74
N PHE A 447 -2.37 2.60 -24.35
CA PHE A 447 -2.49 2.36 -25.79
C PHE A 447 -3.95 2.18 -26.18
N TRP A 448 -4.70 1.42 -25.39
CA TRP A 448 -6.14 1.25 -25.57
C TRP A 448 -6.92 2.55 -25.48
N ARG A 449 -6.64 3.41 -24.50
CA ARG A 449 -7.31 4.71 -24.35
C ARG A 449 -7.09 5.60 -25.56
N GLU A 450 -5.84 5.76 -25.95
CA GLU A 450 -5.47 6.68 -27.01
C GLU A 450 -6.01 6.19 -28.36
N TYR A 451 -5.91 4.89 -28.61
CA TYR A 451 -6.47 4.28 -29.81
C TYR A 451 -7.99 4.47 -29.89
N LEU A 452 -8.73 4.12 -28.83
CA LEU A 452 -10.20 4.26 -28.81
C LEU A 452 -10.63 5.73 -28.90
N ARG A 453 -9.87 6.67 -28.34
CA ARG A 453 -10.13 8.12 -28.43
C ARG A 453 -9.93 8.66 -29.84
N VAL A 454 -8.82 8.30 -30.49
CA VAL A 454 -8.46 8.81 -31.83
C VAL A 454 -9.29 8.15 -32.92
N GLN A 455 -9.55 6.85 -32.80
CA GLN A 455 -10.21 6.03 -33.82
C GLN A 455 -11.70 5.78 -33.51
N HIS A 456 -12.30 6.50 -32.55
CA HIS A 456 -13.66 6.28 -32.02
C HIS A 456 -14.73 6.09 -33.11
N ALA A 457 -14.64 6.83 -34.22
CA ALA A 457 -15.59 6.75 -35.32
C ALA A 457 -15.54 5.41 -36.09
N ASP A 458 -14.39 4.76 -36.13
CA ASP A 458 -14.13 3.56 -36.94
C ASP A 458 -14.22 2.25 -36.11
N ILE A 459 -14.31 2.37 -34.77
CA ILE A 459 -14.41 1.21 -33.87
C ILE A 459 -15.57 0.27 -34.22
N PRO A 460 -16.80 0.75 -34.50
CA PRO A 460 -17.90 -0.15 -34.87
C PRO A 460 -17.60 -0.98 -36.14
N GLU A 461 -16.96 -0.40 -37.15
CA GLU A 461 -16.61 -1.10 -38.40
C GLU A 461 -15.48 -2.11 -38.18
N ARG A 462 -14.45 -1.72 -37.42
CA ARG A 462 -13.34 -2.61 -37.04
C ARG A 462 -13.83 -3.79 -36.21
N LEU A 463 -14.73 -3.53 -35.26
CA LEU A 463 -15.36 -4.56 -34.43
C LEU A 463 -16.21 -5.51 -35.28
N ALA A 464 -17.03 -4.98 -36.19
CA ALA A 464 -17.81 -5.79 -37.12
C ALA A 464 -16.92 -6.69 -37.99
N THR A 465 -15.80 -6.15 -38.48
CA THR A 465 -14.80 -6.90 -39.24
C THR A 465 -14.17 -8.02 -38.41
N LEU A 466 -13.75 -7.72 -37.19
CA LEU A 466 -13.16 -8.68 -36.25
C LEU A 466 -14.13 -9.83 -35.95
N GLN A 467 -15.41 -9.51 -35.72
CA GLN A 467 -16.46 -10.45 -35.32
C GLN A 467 -16.93 -11.41 -36.43
N ARG A 468 -16.57 -11.17 -37.69
CA ARG A 468 -16.91 -12.08 -38.80
C ARG A 468 -16.36 -13.48 -38.55
N GLY A 469 -17.19 -14.50 -38.74
CA GLY A 469 -16.81 -15.90 -38.55
C GLY A 469 -16.63 -16.36 -37.09
N LEU A 470 -16.76 -15.46 -36.11
CA LEU A 470 -16.74 -15.83 -34.69
C LEU A 470 -18.06 -16.44 -34.24
N SER A 471 -17.99 -17.33 -33.24
CA SER A 471 -19.18 -17.86 -32.56
C SER A 471 -19.89 -16.79 -31.74
N GLU A 472 -21.15 -17.02 -31.37
CA GLU A 472 -21.92 -16.08 -30.54
C GLU A 472 -21.23 -15.79 -29.20
N ASN A 473 -20.66 -16.82 -28.56
CA ASN A 473 -19.91 -16.67 -27.31
C ASN A 473 -18.65 -15.82 -27.49
N ASP A 474 -17.91 -16.02 -28.59
CA ASP A 474 -16.70 -15.24 -28.88
C ASP A 474 -17.05 -13.78 -29.17
N ARG A 475 -18.15 -13.50 -29.89
CA ARG A 475 -18.63 -12.14 -30.14
C ARG A 475 -18.98 -11.42 -28.83
N ALA A 476 -19.70 -12.10 -27.94
CA ALA A 476 -20.05 -11.56 -26.64
C ALA A 476 -18.81 -11.27 -25.77
N LEU A 477 -17.78 -12.12 -25.83
CA LEU A 477 -16.51 -11.90 -25.14
C LEU A 477 -15.75 -10.68 -25.68
N VAL A 478 -15.67 -10.57 -27.00
CA VAL A 478 -15.03 -9.44 -27.71
C VAL A 478 -15.76 -8.12 -27.41
N GLU A 479 -17.10 -8.10 -27.44
CA GLU A 479 -17.91 -6.94 -27.08
C GLU A 479 -17.71 -6.55 -25.62
N THR A 480 -17.70 -7.53 -24.73
CA THR A 480 -17.46 -7.29 -23.30
C THR A 480 -16.08 -6.70 -23.08
N PHE A 481 -15.06 -7.20 -23.78
CA PHE A 481 -13.70 -6.69 -23.70
C PHE A 481 -13.61 -5.24 -24.17
N VAL A 482 -14.11 -4.91 -25.37
CA VAL A 482 -14.11 -3.54 -25.90
C VAL A 482 -14.92 -2.61 -25.00
N ARG A 483 -16.11 -3.04 -24.55
CA ARG A 483 -16.95 -2.29 -23.62
C ARG A 483 -16.23 -1.98 -22.31
N ILE A 484 -15.47 -2.94 -21.75
CA ILE A 484 -14.68 -2.70 -20.54
C ILE A 484 -13.71 -1.53 -20.75
N TYR A 485 -13.12 -1.40 -21.94
CA TYR A 485 -12.28 -0.25 -22.24
C TYR A 485 -13.10 1.02 -22.57
N ASP A 486 -14.17 0.91 -23.34
CA ASP A 486 -14.97 2.04 -23.83
C ASP A 486 -15.87 2.69 -22.75
N ASP A 487 -16.58 1.90 -21.93
CA ASP A 487 -17.50 2.42 -20.92
C ASP A 487 -16.76 3.02 -19.70
N TYR A 488 -15.52 2.60 -19.46
CA TYR A 488 -14.83 2.84 -18.19
C TYR A 488 -13.57 3.71 -18.30
N LEU A 489 -12.89 3.78 -19.45
CA LEU A 489 -11.72 4.66 -19.60
C LEU A 489 -12.02 6.16 -19.85
N PRO A 490 -13.07 6.59 -20.58
CA PRO A 490 -13.33 8.01 -20.83
C PRO A 490 -13.63 8.82 -19.57
N ALA A 491 -14.05 8.16 -18.48
CA ALA A 491 -14.29 8.78 -17.18
C ALA A 491 -13.00 9.04 -16.37
N CYS A 492 -11.82 8.64 -16.88
CA CYS A 492 -10.52 8.72 -16.22
C CYS A 492 -9.54 9.60 -17.02
N PRO A 493 -9.46 10.92 -16.72
CA PRO A 493 -8.55 11.82 -17.41
C PRO A 493 -7.06 11.58 -17.08
N ASP A 494 -6.73 10.74 -16.09
CA ASP A 494 -5.36 10.47 -15.62
C ASP A 494 -5.14 8.97 -15.32
N TYR A 495 -3.96 8.44 -15.71
CA TYR A 495 -3.59 7.02 -15.76
C TYR A 495 -3.70 6.28 -14.42
N SER A 496 -3.52 7.02 -13.34
CA SER A 496 -3.61 6.51 -11.98
C SER A 496 -5.03 6.13 -11.54
N ARG A 497 -6.07 6.53 -12.30
CA ARG A 497 -7.49 6.23 -12.03
C ARG A 497 -8.01 4.90 -12.59
N PHE A 498 -7.16 4.03 -13.16
CA PHE A 498 -7.61 2.70 -13.63
C PHE A 498 -8.07 1.75 -12.51
N LEU A 499 -7.99 2.19 -11.25
CA LEU A 499 -8.47 1.50 -10.05
C LEU A 499 -10.00 1.57 -9.89
N LEU A 500 -10.73 1.20 -10.93
CA LEU A 500 -12.06 0.63 -10.71
C LEU A 500 -11.86 -0.67 -9.95
N HIS A 501 -12.54 -0.85 -8.81
CA HIS A 501 -12.67 -2.16 -8.20
C HIS A 501 -13.00 -3.15 -9.32
N LYS A 502 -12.22 -4.24 -9.49
CA LYS A 502 -12.44 -5.24 -10.55
C LYS A 502 -13.92 -5.64 -10.68
N GLU A 503 -14.64 -5.67 -9.56
CA GLU A 503 -16.08 -5.92 -9.47
C GLU A 503 -16.99 -4.94 -10.24
N LEU A 504 -16.54 -3.71 -10.51
CA LEU A 504 -17.27 -2.68 -11.24
C LEU A 504 -17.10 -2.81 -12.76
N LEU A 505 -16.04 -3.47 -13.23
CA LEU A 505 -15.80 -3.77 -14.65
C LEU A 505 -16.72 -4.91 -15.16
N TRP A 506 -17.31 -5.66 -14.24
CA TRP A 506 -18.24 -6.76 -14.52
C TRP A 506 -19.68 -6.37 -14.21
N ARG A 507 -20.60 -6.63 -15.14
CA ARG A 507 -22.03 -6.61 -14.83
C ARG A 507 -22.34 -7.70 -13.78
N PRO A 508 -23.38 -7.55 -12.95
CA PRO A 508 -23.76 -8.58 -11.98
C PRO A 508 -23.99 -9.97 -12.58
N SER A 509 -24.43 -10.07 -13.83
CA SER A 509 -24.59 -11.32 -14.59
C SER A 509 -23.26 -11.91 -15.09
N GLU A 510 -22.22 -11.10 -15.18
CA GLU A 510 -20.88 -11.45 -15.66
C GLU A 510 -19.92 -11.75 -14.50
N ARG A 511 -20.35 -11.56 -13.25
CA ARG A 511 -19.62 -11.96 -12.03
C ARG A 511 -19.67 -13.48 -11.89
N PHE A 512 -18.92 -14.19 -12.72
CA PHE A 512 -18.67 -15.62 -12.56
C PHE A 512 -17.79 -15.86 -11.32
N ARG A 513 -17.86 -17.07 -10.74
CA ARG A 513 -17.30 -17.43 -9.42
C ARG A 513 -15.86 -16.93 -9.23
N GLN A 514 -15.69 -15.77 -8.60
CA GLN A 514 -14.40 -15.16 -8.22
C GLN A 514 -13.72 -15.89 -7.03
N ASN A 515 -13.72 -17.22 -7.04
CA ASN A 515 -13.22 -18.05 -5.94
C ASN A 515 -12.96 -19.50 -6.38
N THR A 516 -12.51 -19.71 -7.61
CA THR A 516 -11.97 -21.02 -8.00
C THR A 516 -10.57 -21.13 -7.44
N ARG A 517 -10.42 -21.90 -6.35
CA ARG A 517 -9.07 -22.36 -5.97
C ARG A 517 -8.53 -23.22 -7.12
N PRO A 518 -7.25 -23.06 -7.51
CA PRO A 518 -6.65 -23.97 -8.47
C PRO A 518 -6.81 -25.41 -7.97
N ALA A 519 -7.03 -26.32 -8.92
CA ALA A 519 -7.16 -27.74 -8.68
C ALA A 519 -5.97 -28.18 -7.82
N PRO A 520 -6.19 -28.92 -6.72
CA PRO A 520 -5.13 -29.24 -5.76
C PRO A 520 -3.85 -29.83 -6.36
N ARG A 521 -3.96 -30.48 -7.53
CA ARG A 521 -2.83 -31.04 -8.28
C ARG A 521 -1.98 -29.98 -8.99
N VAL A 522 -2.58 -28.93 -9.54
CA VAL A 522 -1.86 -27.81 -10.19
C VAL A 522 -1.16 -26.98 -9.13
N ALA A 523 -1.88 -26.66 -8.05
CA ALA A 523 -1.32 -25.98 -6.88
C ALA A 523 -0.09 -26.74 -6.36
N ALA A 524 -0.19 -28.04 -6.06
CA ALA A 524 0.93 -28.79 -5.51
C ALA A 524 2.15 -28.92 -6.44
N ARG A 525 1.96 -29.04 -7.76
CA ARG A 525 3.06 -29.25 -8.72
C ARG A 525 3.84 -27.97 -9.01
N TYR A 526 3.14 -26.84 -9.08
CA TYR A 526 3.74 -25.54 -9.36
C TYR A 526 3.80 -24.64 -8.12
N GLN A 527 3.53 -25.18 -6.92
CA GLN A 527 3.45 -24.41 -5.68
C GLN A 527 4.72 -23.61 -5.46
N ALA A 528 5.88 -24.22 -5.68
CA ALA A 528 7.16 -23.56 -5.46
C ALA A 528 7.44 -22.45 -6.48
N PHE A 529 6.78 -22.48 -7.65
CA PHE A 529 6.78 -21.41 -8.64
C PHE A 529 5.80 -20.30 -8.23
N LEU A 530 4.60 -20.66 -7.79
CA LEU A 530 3.56 -19.73 -7.33
C LEU A 530 3.89 -19.09 -5.97
N ASP A 531 4.72 -19.72 -5.14
CA ASP A 531 5.20 -19.18 -3.87
C ASP A 531 6.30 -18.15 -4.10
N GLU A 532 7.18 -18.41 -5.07
CA GLU A 532 8.28 -17.51 -5.46
C GLU A 532 7.77 -16.33 -6.29
N TYR A 533 6.76 -16.58 -7.15
CA TYR A 533 6.13 -15.60 -8.02
C TYR A 533 4.64 -15.47 -7.69
N PRO A 534 4.28 -14.87 -6.54
CA PRO A 534 2.92 -14.86 -6.02
C PRO A 534 1.93 -14.11 -6.91
N TRP A 535 2.38 -13.29 -7.85
CA TRP A 535 1.52 -12.60 -8.82
C TRP A 535 1.09 -13.45 -10.02
N LEU A 536 1.64 -14.64 -10.23
CA LEU A 536 1.18 -15.51 -11.31
C LEU A 536 -0.21 -16.07 -11.00
N SER A 537 -1.13 -15.96 -11.97
CA SER A 537 -2.49 -16.49 -11.83
C SER A 537 -2.48 -18.02 -11.95
N ALA A 538 -2.92 -18.69 -10.89
CA ALA A 538 -3.04 -20.15 -10.91
C ALA A 538 -4.09 -20.64 -11.92
N GLU A 539 -5.06 -19.81 -12.31
CA GLU A 539 -6.02 -20.09 -13.38
C GLU A 539 -5.32 -20.20 -14.76
N VAL A 540 -4.29 -19.40 -15.02
CA VAL A 540 -3.48 -19.51 -16.25
C VAL A 540 -2.75 -20.86 -16.30
N PHE A 541 -2.27 -21.33 -15.14
CA PHE A 541 -1.68 -22.67 -15.00
C PHE A 541 -2.73 -23.77 -15.21
N GLU A 542 -3.95 -23.59 -14.70
CA GLU A 542 -5.04 -24.51 -14.99
C GLU A 542 -5.38 -24.55 -16.49
N ALA A 543 -5.32 -23.43 -17.19
CA ALA A 543 -5.57 -23.35 -18.62
C ALA A 543 -4.43 -23.94 -19.48
N LEU A 544 -3.29 -24.29 -18.87
CA LEU A 544 -2.03 -24.64 -19.56
C LEU A 544 -1.64 -23.56 -20.57
N TYR A 545 -1.64 -22.29 -20.12
CA TYR A 545 -1.35 -21.12 -20.95
C TYR A 545 -2.18 -21.07 -22.25
N GLY A 546 -3.43 -21.52 -22.19
CA GLY A 546 -4.36 -21.50 -23.32
C GLY A 546 -4.43 -22.80 -24.14
N LEU A 547 -3.55 -23.77 -23.92
CA LEU A 547 -3.59 -25.06 -24.63
C LEU A 547 -4.94 -25.78 -24.44
N LYS A 548 -5.55 -25.69 -23.25
CA LYS A 548 -6.87 -26.30 -22.99
C LYS A 548 -8.03 -25.64 -23.73
N ALA A 549 -7.82 -24.45 -24.29
CA ALA A 549 -8.87 -23.73 -24.99
C ALA A 549 -9.14 -24.26 -26.41
N PHE A 550 -8.20 -25.02 -26.97
CA PHE A 550 -8.40 -25.69 -28.26
C PHE A 550 -9.35 -26.89 -28.16
N PRO A 551 -10.00 -27.28 -29.27
CA PRO A 551 -10.72 -28.56 -29.34
C PRO A 551 -9.82 -29.75 -28.96
N ARG A 552 -10.41 -30.81 -28.38
CA ARG A 552 -9.65 -32.01 -27.94
C ARG A 552 -8.80 -32.63 -29.05
N THR A 553 -9.28 -32.60 -30.29
CA THR A 553 -8.57 -33.09 -31.48
C THR A 553 -7.30 -32.28 -31.76
N ILE A 554 -7.36 -30.95 -31.64
CA ILE A 554 -6.20 -30.06 -31.80
C ILE A 554 -5.22 -30.25 -30.63
N GLN A 555 -5.72 -30.35 -29.40
CA GLN A 555 -4.86 -30.68 -28.25
C GLN A 555 -4.13 -32.00 -28.45
N ALA A 556 -4.83 -33.05 -28.91
CA ALA A 556 -4.23 -34.34 -29.19
C ALA A 556 -3.14 -34.25 -30.27
N ARG A 557 -3.37 -33.48 -31.35
CA ARG A 557 -2.36 -33.22 -32.38
C ARG A 557 -1.12 -32.55 -31.82
N ILE A 558 -1.28 -31.50 -31.01
CA ILE A 558 -0.14 -30.80 -30.38
C ILE A 558 0.65 -31.75 -29.48
N ARG A 559 -0.05 -32.60 -28.70
CA ARG A 559 0.58 -33.58 -27.81
C ARG A 559 1.23 -34.77 -28.53
N ALA A 560 0.77 -35.11 -29.73
CA ALA A 560 1.26 -36.24 -30.52
C ALA A 560 2.68 -36.02 -31.07
N GLY A 561 3.21 -34.80 -31.04
CA GLY A 561 4.59 -34.47 -31.41
C GLY A 561 4.70 -33.23 -32.29
N GLY A 562 5.95 -32.81 -32.55
CA GLY A 562 6.28 -31.54 -33.20
C GLY A 562 6.94 -30.57 -32.22
N ASP A 563 7.28 -29.37 -32.67
CA ASP A 563 7.96 -28.38 -31.83
C ASP A 563 6.99 -27.28 -31.36
N VAL A 564 7.31 -26.64 -30.23
CA VAL A 564 6.57 -25.50 -29.69
C VAL A 564 7.49 -24.29 -29.73
N ILE A 565 6.95 -23.14 -30.12
CA ILE A 565 7.62 -21.85 -29.98
C ILE A 565 6.88 -21.07 -28.91
N ASP A 566 7.60 -20.66 -27.87
CA ASP A 566 7.11 -19.86 -26.76
C ASP A 566 7.81 -18.50 -26.79
N GLY A 567 7.13 -17.53 -27.41
CA GLY A 567 7.55 -16.13 -27.43
C GLY A 567 7.09 -15.43 -26.15
N GLY A 568 8.04 -14.76 -25.48
CA GLY A 568 7.79 -14.14 -24.18
C GLY A 568 7.73 -15.20 -23.11
N ALA A 569 8.78 -16.02 -23.03
CA ALA A 569 8.89 -17.11 -22.07
C ALA A 569 9.13 -16.58 -20.64
N PHE A 570 9.49 -15.30 -20.48
CA PHE A 570 9.71 -14.63 -19.21
C PHE A 570 10.64 -15.42 -18.29
N ILE A 571 10.14 -15.94 -17.16
CA ILE A 571 10.89 -16.76 -16.21
C ILE A 571 10.76 -18.27 -16.45
N GLY A 572 10.13 -18.68 -17.56
CA GLY A 572 9.98 -20.07 -18.00
C GLY A 572 8.72 -20.79 -17.54
N ASP A 573 7.76 -20.09 -16.94
CA ASP A 573 6.51 -20.66 -16.45
C ASP A 573 5.64 -21.29 -17.56
N SER A 574 5.51 -20.61 -18.69
CA SER A 574 4.79 -21.08 -19.87
C SER A 574 5.57 -22.18 -20.59
N ALA A 575 6.89 -22.02 -20.76
CA ALA A 575 7.77 -23.01 -21.37
C ALA A 575 7.75 -24.36 -20.65
N VAL A 576 7.85 -24.35 -19.31
CA VAL A 576 7.78 -25.55 -18.46
C VAL A 576 6.44 -26.25 -18.64
N GLN A 577 5.33 -25.52 -18.56
CA GLN A 577 4.00 -26.11 -18.69
C GLN A 577 3.74 -26.71 -20.07
N LEU A 578 4.18 -26.02 -21.13
CA LEU A 578 4.04 -26.50 -22.50
C LEU A 578 4.90 -27.75 -22.74
N ALA A 579 6.13 -27.78 -22.20
CA ALA A 579 7.01 -28.95 -22.27
C ALA A 579 6.40 -30.16 -21.53
N GLU A 580 5.79 -29.96 -20.37
CA GLU A 580 5.10 -31.03 -19.63
C GLU A 580 3.84 -31.51 -20.34
N ALA A 581 3.04 -30.58 -20.86
CA ALA A 581 1.80 -30.90 -21.55
C ALA A 581 2.05 -31.61 -22.89
N CYS A 582 3.20 -31.37 -23.51
CA CYS A 582 3.62 -31.91 -24.80
C CYS A 582 4.95 -32.67 -24.62
N PRO A 583 4.95 -33.87 -24.01
CA PRO A 583 6.17 -34.56 -23.59
C PRO A 583 7.10 -34.96 -24.76
N GLN A 584 6.57 -34.99 -25.98
CA GLN A 584 7.31 -35.34 -27.20
C GLN A 584 7.82 -34.11 -27.96
N ALA A 585 7.52 -32.89 -27.50
CA ALA A 585 7.89 -31.66 -28.16
C ALA A 585 9.18 -31.06 -27.59
N ARG A 586 9.99 -30.45 -28.47
CA ARG A 586 10.98 -29.43 -28.07
C ARG A 586 10.27 -28.09 -27.95
N VAL A 587 10.65 -27.29 -26.95
CA VAL A 587 10.10 -25.94 -26.74
C VAL A 587 11.21 -24.93 -26.96
N LEU A 588 11.12 -24.11 -28.01
CA LEU A 588 11.99 -22.95 -28.18
C LEU A 588 11.42 -21.81 -27.32
N ALA A 589 12.09 -21.46 -26.23
CA ALA A 589 11.65 -20.46 -25.26
C ALA A 589 12.45 -19.16 -25.45
N LEU A 590 11.78 -18.08 -25.82
CA LEU A 590 12.41 -16.81 -26.19
C LEU A 590 12.18 -15.75 -25.11
N GLU A 591 13.26 -15.25 -24.53
CA GLU A 591 13.24 -14.14 -23.57
C GLU A 591 14.43 -13.20 -23.81
N PRO A 592 14.21 -11.95 -24.27
CA PRO A 592 15.28 -11.01 -24.56
C PRO A 592 15.93 -10.39 -23.33
N ASP A 593 15.19 -10.23 -22.21
CA ASP A 593 15.73 -9.60 -21.01
C ASP A 593 16.73 -10.52 -20.30
N PRO A 594 17.98 -10.09 -20.05
CA PRO A 594 19.01 -10.97 -19.46
C PRO A 594 18.68 -11.47 -18.05
N VAL A 595 17.93 -10.71 -17.25
CA VAL A 595 17.55 -11.10 -15.89
C VAL A 595 16.47 -12.19 -15.96
N ASN A 596 15.44 -11.99 -16.78
CA ASN A 596 14.39 -12.98 -16.97
C ASN A 596 14.93 -14.23 -17.66
N PHE A 597 15.80 -14.06 -18.66
CA PHE A 597 16.47 -15.15 -19.36
C PHE A 597 17.31 -16.02 -18.41
N LYS A 598 18.00 -15.40 -17.45
CA LYS A 598 18.73 -16.14 -16.40
C LYS A 598 17.76 -16.97 -15.55
N ARG A 599 16.65 -16.38 -15.09
CA ARG A 599 15.62 -17.08 -14.31
C ARG A 599 14.96 -18.21 -15.11
N LEU A 600 14.69 -18.00 -16.40
CA LEU A 600 14.24 -19.03 -17.35
C LEU A 600 15.19 -20.23 -17.35
N CYS A 601 16.50 -20.00 -17.49
CA CYS A 601 17.50 -21.07 -17.48
C CYS A 601 17.57 -21.82 -16.13
N GLU A 602 17.51 -21.09 -15.02
CA GLU A 602 17.48 -21.65 -13.67
C GLU A 602 16.24 -22.55 -13.47
N ASN A 603 15.07 -22.09 -13.94
CA ASN A 603 13.83 -22.86 -13.85
C ASN A 603 13.83 -24.08 -14.79
N ILE A 604 14.37 -24.00 -16.01
CA ILE A 604 14.54 -25.17 -16.89
C ILE A 604 15.32 -26.27 -16.16
N THR A 605 16.41 -25.88 -15.48
CA THR A 605 17.25 -26.79 -14.69
C THR A 605 16.49 -27.36 -13.50
N ARG A 606 15.78 -26.51 -12.75
CA ARG A 606 14.96 -26.89 -11.59
C ARG A 606 13.92 -27.97 -11.93
N PHE A 607 13.35 -27.94 -13.13
CA PHE A 607 12.35 -28.92 -13.58
C PHE A 607 12.96 -30.11 -14.35
N GLY A 608 14.28 -30.17 -14.54
CA GLY A 608 14.95 -31.26 -15.25
C GLY A 608 14.54 -31.34 -16.74
N LEU A 609 14.36 -30.18 -17.38
CA LEU A 609 13.88 -30.05 -18.75
C LEU A 609 14.99 -29.61 -19.73
N GLU A 610 16.26 -29.75 -19.32
CA GLU A 610 17.41 -29.49 -20.18
C GLU A 610 17.36 -30.37 -21.44
N GLY A 611 17.64 -29.76 -22.60
CA GLY A 611 17.54 -30.42 -23.90
C GLY A 611 16.12 -30.60 -24.42
N ARG A 612 15.08 -30.40 -23.59
CA ARG A 612 13.68 -30.30 -24.03
C ARG A 612 13.25 -28.87 -24.26
N ILE A 613 13.63 -27.97 -23.35
CA ILE A 613 13.45 -26.53 -23.53
C ILE A 613 14.78 -25.96 -24.05
N LEU A 614 14.70 -25.24 -25.16
CA LEU A 614 15.80 -24.56 -25.83
C LEU A 614 15.64 -23.05 -25.56
N PRO A 615 16.30 -22.49 -24.53
CA PRO A 615 16.19 -21.08 -24.22
C PRO A 615 17.03 -20.24 -25.21
N GLU A 616 16.44 -19.20 -25.80
CA GLU A 616 17.11 -18.23 -26.68
C GLU A 616 16.99 -16.80 -26.11
N PRO A 617 18.11 -16.06 -25.96
CA PRO A 617 18.12 -14.70 -25.42
C PRO A 617 17.75 -13.68 -26.51
N LEU A 618 16.62 -13.91 -27.19
CA LEU A 618 16.18 -13.15 -28.36
C LEU A 618 14.73 -12.71 -28.22
N GLY A 619 14.44 -11.50 -28.67
CA GLY A 619 13.08 -11.04 -28.96
C GLY A 619 12.58 -11.55 -30.32
N LEU A 620 11.32 -11.28 -30.63
CA LEU A 620 10.69 -11.61 -31.92
C LEU A 620 10.22 -10.36 -32.65
N HIS A 621 10.42 -10.32 -33.97
CA HIS A 621 9.92 -9.25 -34.84
C HIS A 621 9.74 -9.77 -36.29
N ASP A 622 9.33 -8.89 -37.21
CA ASP A 622 9.22 -9.17 -38.65
C ASP A 622 10.55 -9.07 -39.43
N HIS A 623 11.64 -8.65 -38.79
CA HIS A 623 13.00 -8.60 -39.34
C HIS A 623 14.04 -8.89 -38.24
N ARG A 624 15.33 -8.90 -38.58
CA ARG A 624 16.44 -8.99 -37.62
C ARG A 624 16.88 -7.62 -37.16
N GLY A 625 17.13 -7.46 -35.87
CA GLY A 625 17.58 -6.19 -35.32
C GLY A 625 17.80 -6.24 -33.81
N HIS A 626 17.75 -5.07 -33.19
CA HIS A 626 17.88 -4.90 -31.75
C HIS A 626 16.99 -3.77 -31.24
N PHE A 627 16.61 -3.84 -29.96
CA PHE A 627 15.98 -2.77 -29.19
C PHE A 627 16.71 -2.59 -27.85
N GLU A 628 16.40 -1.52 -27.11
CA GLU A 628 16.97 -1.23 -25.79
C GLU A 628 15.88 -1.33 -24.71
N ILE A 629 15.98 -2.33 -23.84
CA ILE A 629 15.15 -2.44 -22.64
C ILE A 629 15.70 -1.50 -21.57
N GLN A 630 14.84 -0.72 -20.92
CA GLN A 630 15.25 0.13 -19.80
C GLN A 630 14.85 -0.50 -18.47
N HIS A 631 15.82 -0.80 -17.60
CA HIS A 631 15.58 -1.31 -16.26
C HIS A 631 15.33 -0.13 -15.31
N HIS A 632 14.10 0.37 -15.31
CA HIS A 632 13.53 1.20 -14.25
C HIS A 632 12.13 0.72 -13.97
N GLY A 633 11.75 0.67 -12.69
CA GLY A 633 10.35 0.50 -12.31
C GLY A 633 9.49 1.44 -13.13
N ALA A 634 8.67 0.84 -14.00
CA ALA A 634 7.73 1.42 -14.95
C ALA A 634 7.79 2.95 -15.09
N HIS A 635 8.36 3.47 -16.18
CA HIS A 635 7.73 4.44 -17.09
C HIS A 635 8.69 4.88 -18.23
N ASP A 636 8.06 5.09 -19.39
CA ASP A 636 8.48 5.78 -20.62
C ASP A 636 9.03 4.93 -21.78
N PHE A 637 8.21 4.88 -22.86
CA PHE A 637 8.50 4.86 -24.32
C PHE A 637 7.58 3.89 -25.12
N PRO A 638 7.20 4.24 -26.38
CA PRO A 638 6.02 3.69 -27.07
C PRO A 638 6.30 2.58 -28.09
N ASP A 639 7.57 2.24 -28.37
CA ASP A 639 7.95 1.44 -29.56
C ASP A 639 8.86 0.23 -29.26
N GLN A 640 9.00 -0.19 -28.00
CA GLN A 640 9.92 -1.27 -27.63
C GLN A 640 9.22 -2.22 -26.64
N GLY A 641 8.68 -3.32 -27.16
CA GLY A 641 8.16 -4.42 -26.36
C GLY A 641 9.26 -4.93 -25.43
N SER A 642 9.10 -4.70 -24.14
CA SER A 642 10.04 -5.14 -23.12
C SER A 642 9.29 -5.67 -21.91
N SER A 643 9.78 -6.79 -21.39
CA SER A 643 9.28 -7.51 -20.21
C SER A 643 9.27 -6.57 -19.00
N LEU A 644 8.11 -5.99 -18.66
CA LEU A 644 7.94 -4.93 -17.65
C LEU A 644 8.08 -5.40 -16.18
N LEU A 645 8.43 -6.67 -15.97
CA LEU A 645 8.62 -7.27 -14.65
C LEU A 645 10.09 -7.68 -14.44
N SER A 646 11.02 -6.73 -14.55
CA SER A 646 12.34 -6.92 -13.92
C SER A 646 12.19 -6.67 -12.42
N ASP A 647 12.24 -7.75 -11.66
CA ASP A 647 12.13 -7.77 -10.20
C ASP A 647 13.45 -7.29 -9.59
N PHE A 648 13.73 -5.98 -9.66
CA PHE A 648 14.82 -5.36 -8.91
C PHE A 648 14.39 -5.19 -7.45
N ARG A 649 14.47 -6.29 -6.70
CA ARG A 649 14.58 -6.22 -5.23
C ARG A 649 15.92 -6.69 -4.69
N ASP A 650 16.77 -7.31 -5.50
CA ASP A 650 18.09 -7.71 -5.05
C ASP A 650 19.20 -7.17 -5.95
N GLU A 651 20.08 -6.41 -5.30
CA GLU A 651 21.44 -6.07 -5.69
C GLU A 651 21.65 -5.16 -6.91
N VAL A 652 22.22 -3.98 -6.62
CA VAL A 652 22.88 -3.04 -7.54
C VAL A 652 21.94 -2.24 -8.47
N THR A 653 21.51 -1.07 -8.00
CA THR A 653 21.72 0.19 -8.72
C THR A 653 21.44 1.37 -7.79
N HIS A 654 22.53 1.97 -7.31
CA HIS A 654 22.52 3.33 -6.82
C HIS A 654 22.26 4.26 -8.02
N GLY A 655 21.06 4.84 -8.12
CA GLY A 655 20.81 6.10 -8.83
C GLY A 655 21.15 6.19 -10.32
N GLY A 656 20.87 5.18 -11.16
CA GLY A 656 21.09 5.26 -12.61
C GLY A 656 20.11 4.44 -13.45
N VAL A 657 19.79 4.92 -14.66
CA VAL A 657 19.09 4.21 -15.74
C VAL A 657 20.03 3.24 -16.43
N SER A 658 19.85 1.94 -16.21
CA SER A 658 20.48 0.91 -17.03
C SER A 658 19.61 0.62 -18.26
N ARG A 659 20.15 0.91 -19.45
CA ARG A 659 19.60 0.43 -20.72
C ARG A 659 20.34 -0.82 -21.14
N VAL A 660 19.60 -1.84 -21.55
CA VAL A 660 20.11 -3.14 -21.97
C VAL A 660 19.69 -3.37 -23.41
N ARG A 661 20.67 -3.44 -24.29
CA ARG A 661 20.45 -3.78 -25.69
C ARG A 661 20.11 -5.27 -25.83
N CYS A 662 18.98 -5.56 -26.45
CA CYS A 662 18.47 -6.90 -26.70
C CYS A 662 18.29 -7.12 -28.20
N GLU A 663 18.76 -8.26 -28.70
CA GLU A 663 18.64 -8.61 -30.12
C GLU A 663 17.32 -9.35 -30.37
N PHE A 664 16.80 -9.29 -31.60
CA PHE A 664 15.59 -9.99 -32.02
C PHE A 664 15.73 -10.56 -33.42
N ASP A 665 14.94 -11.59 -33.71
CA ASP A 665 14.93 -12.29 -35.00
C ASP A 665 13.50 -12.63 -35.44
N THR A 666 13.37 -13.15 -36.65
CA THR A 666 12.09 -13.63 -37.18
C THR A 666 11.84 -15.08 -36.78
N ILE A 667 10.57 -15.44 -36.60
CA ILE A 667 10.18 -16.84 -36.34
C ILE A 667 10.64 -17.75 -37.47
N ASP A 668 10.54 -17.31 -38.73
CA ASP A 668 11.00 -18.09 -39.89
C ASP A 668 12.50 -18.43 -39.82
N ALA A 669 13.34 -17.46 -39.44
CA ALA A 669 14.77 -17.67 -39.27
C ALA A 669 15.10 -18.61 -38.12
N LEU A 670 14.38 -18.51 -37.00
CA LEU A 670 14.59 -19.37 -35.83
C LEU A 670 14.15 -20.81 -36.11
N VAL A 671 13.03 -20.98 -36.81
CA VAL A 671 12.54 -22.29 -37.26
C VAL A 671 13.57 -22.97 -38.15
N GLU A 672 14.18 -22.24 -39.07
CA GLU A 672 15.27 -22.75 -39.91
C GLU A 672 16.52 -23.08 -39.09
N ARG A 673 16.99 -22.14 -38.25
CA ARG A 673 18.20 -22.28 -37.42
C ARG A 673 18.16 -23.51 -36.52
N HIS A 674 17.03 -23.76 -35.86
CA HIS A 674 16.87 -24.87 -34.92
C HIS A 674 16.27 -26.13 -35.54
N GLY A 675 16.00 -26.12 -36.86
CA GLY A 675 15.38 -27.22 -37.58
C GLY A 675 14.03 -27.61 -36.97
N LEU A 676 13.19 -26.63 -36.67
CA LEU A 676 11.90 -26.82 -35.99
C LEU A 676 10.79 -27.21 -36.96
N ARG A 677 9.81 -27.94 -36.44
CA ARG A 677 8.53 -28.27 -37.09
C ARG A 677 7.40 -27.83 -36.16
N PRO A 678 7.13 -26.52 -36.06
CA PRO A 678 6.22 -26.01 -35.04
C PRO A 678 4.80 -26.51 -35.25
N VAL A 679 4.21 -27.03 -34.18
CA VAL A 679 2.78 -27.40 -34.09
C VAL A 679 1.99 -26.44 -33.22
N LEU A 680 2.69 -25.65 -32.39
CA LEU A 680 2.13 -24.59 -31.56
C LEU A 680 3.10 -23.40 -31.54
N ILE A 681 2.55 -22.19 -31.71
CA ILE A 681 3.24 -20.94 -31.42
C ILE A 681 2.41 -20.20 -30.36
N LYS A 682 3.01 -19.92 -29.21
CA LYS A 682 2.44 -19.05 -28.18
C LYS A 682 3.21 -17.73 -28.18
N LEU A 683 2.50 -16.62 -28.16
CA LEU A 683 3.05 -15.27 -28.15
C LEU A 683 2.43 -14.46 -27.03
N ASP A 684 3.29 -13.96 -26.14
CA ASP A 684 2.96 -13.04 -25.05
C ASP A 684 4.15 -12.07 -24.90
N ILE A 685 4.29 -11.18 -25.88
CA ILE A 685 5.53 -10.40 -26.12
C ILE A 685 5.27 -8.89 -26.05
N GLU A 686 4.37 -8.49 -25.17
CA GLU A 686 4.19 -7.10 -24.75
C GLU A 686 3.89 -6.10 -25.89
N GLY A 687 3.10 -6.51 -26.90
CA GLY A 687 2.59 -5.63 -27.97
C GLY A 687 3.30 -5.75 -29.32
N LEU A 688 4.20 -6.72 -29.47
CA LEU A 688 4.89 -7.06 -30.73
C LEU A 688 4.31 -8.31 -31.43
N GLU A 689 3.14 -8.80 -30.98
CA GLU A 689 2.55 -10.04 -31.46
C GLU A 689 2.27 -10.01 -32.97
N GLN A 690 1.74 -8.91 -33.50
CA GLN A 690 1.51 -8.76 -34.93
C GLN A 690 2.82 -8.82 -35.75
N GLU A 691 3.88 -8.14 -35.31
CA GLU A 691 5.18 -8.13 -35.97
C GLU A 691 5.84 -9.51 -35.94
N ALA A 692 5.83 -10.19 -34.80
CA ALA A 692 6.36 -11.55 -34.69
C ALA A 692 5.64 -12.51 -35.65
N LEU A 693 4.31 -12.40 -35.81
CA LEU A 693 3.57 -13.20 -36.77
C LEU A 693 3.89 -12.84 -38.23
N ARG A 694 4.14 -11.56 -38.55
CA ARG A 694 4.61 -11.14 -39.87
C ARG A 694 5.99 -11.72 -40.19
N GLY A 695 6.85 -11.89 -39.19
CA GLY A 695 8.11 -12.63 -39.28
C GLY A 695 7.97 -14.16 -39.39
N ALA A 696 6.75 -14.69 -39.39
CA ALA A 696 6.45 -16.12 -39.37
C ALA A 696 5.71 -16.62 -40.61
N VAL A 697 5.57 -15.81 -41.67
CA VAL A 697 4.68 -16.12 -42.80
C VAL A 697 5.04 -17.45 -43.49
N ALA A 698 6.33 -17.76 -43.67
CA ALA A 698 6.74 -19.02 -44.27
C ALA A 698 6.40 -20.22 -43.37
N THR A 699 6.62 -20.06 -42.06
CA THR A 699 6.28 -21.05 -41.03
C THR A 699 4.79 -21.30 -40.95
N LEU A 700 3.98 -20.23 -40.91
CA LEU A 700 2.52 -20.30 -40.88
C LEU A 700 1.97 -21.01 -42.13
N ARG A 701 2.52 -20.69 -43.30
CA ARG A 701 2.14 -21.31 -44.58
C ARG A 701 2.50 -22.80 -44.61
N ARG A 702 3.69 -23.15 -44.13
CA ARG A 702 4.26 -24.50 -44.24
C ARG A 702 3.69 -25.46 -43.21
N TYR A 703 3.67 -25.07 -41.94
CA TYR A 703 3.37 -25.98 -40.83
C TYR A 703 1.96 -25.81 -40.27
N ARG A 704 1.32 -24.66 -40.52
CA ARG A 704 0.01 -24.29 -39.97
C ARG A 704 -0.12 -24.64 -38.48
N PRO A 705 0.78 -24.11 -37.63
CA PRO A 705 0.74 -24.38 -36.19
C PRO A 705 -0.55 -23.83 -35.58
N ALA A 706 -1.01 -24.42 -34.47
CA ALA A 706 -1.97 -23.72 -33.62
C ALA A 706 -1.30 -22.47 -33.03
N LEU A 707 -2.07 -21.40 -32.82
CA LEU A 707 -1.58 -20.13 -32.29
C LEU A 707 -2.32 -19.78 -31.00
N ILE A 708 -1.58 -19.38 -29.98
CA ILE A 708 -2.10 -18.72 -28.79
C ILE A 708 -1.45 -17.34 -28.76
N VAL A 709 -2.24 -16.29 -28.93
CA VAL A 709 -1.71 -14.93 -29.07
C VAL A 709 -2.35 -14.04 -28.02
N SER A 710 -1.56 -13.49 -27.10
CA SER A 710 -2.01 -12.43 -26.20
C SER A 710 -2.34 -11.19 -27.01
N VAL A 711 -3.55 -10.65 -26.85
CA VAL A 711 -4.06 -9.53 -27.67
C VAL A 711 -4.52 -8.36 -26.81
N TYR A 712 -4.14 -8.34 -25.54
CA TYR A 712 -4.51 -7.27 -24.61
C TYR A 712 -3.44 -6.18 -24.47
N HIS A 713 -2.20 -6.43 -24.92
CA HIS A 713 -1.09 -5.49 -24.80
C HIS A 713 -1.26 -4.23 -25.64
N HIS A 714 -1.64 -4.38 -26.91
CA HIS A 714 -1.84 -3.27 -27.84
C HIS A 714 -3.12 -3.45 -28.69
N PRO A 715 -3.88 -2.39 -28.97
CA PRO A 715 -5.12 -2.47 -29.77
C PRO A 715 -4.94 -3.05 -31.17
N LYS A 716 -3.77 -2.83 -31.79
CA LYS A 716 -3.44 -3.40 -33.12
C LYS A 716 -3.51 -4.93 -33.09
N ASP A 717 -3.04 -5.56 -32.02
CA ASP A 717 -2.99 -7.02 -31.92
C ASP A 717 -4.40 -7.59 -31.83
N PHE A 718 -5.28 -6.89 -31.12
CA PHE A 718 -6.70 -7.24 -31.01
C PHE A 718 -7.49 -7.06 -32.31
N PHE A 719 -7.40 -5.88 -32.93
CA PHE A 719 -8.24 -5.55 -34.08
C PHE A 719 -7.71 -6.11 -35.40
N GLU A 720 -6.39 -6.32 -35.53
CA GLU A 720 -5.78 -6.51 -36.86
C GLU A 720 -5.20 -7.91 -37.09
N ILE A 721 -4.77 -8.64 -36.05
CA ILE A 721 -4.14 -9.98 -36.24
C ILE A 721 -5.11 -10.95 -36.91
N LYS A 722 -6.36 -11.06 -36.42
CA LYS A 722 -7.34 -11.98 -37.00
C LYS A 722 -7.65 -11.63 -38.46
N PRO A 723 -8.08 -10.40 -38.82
CA PRO A 723 -8.33 -10.04 -40.22
C PRO A 723 -7.13 -10.24 -41.14
N TRP A 724 -5.92 -9.95 -40.64
CA TRP A 724 -4.70 -10.17 -41.39
C TRP A 724 -4.44 -11.67 -41.62
N LEU A 725 -4.54 -12.52 -40.58
CA LEU A 725 -4.41 -13.97 -40.72
C LEU A 725 -5.46 -14.57 -41.67
N GLU A 726 -6.69 -14.05 -41.64
CA GLU A 726 -7.75 -14.44 -42.59
C GLU A 726 -7.37 -14.09 -44.03
N SER A 727 -6.76 -12.91 -44.25
CA SER A 727 -6.35 -12.45 -45.57
C SER A 727 -5.26 -13.31 -46.22
N LEU A 728 -4.45 -14.02 -45.42
CA LEU A 728 -3.43 -14.95 -45.91
C LEU A 728 -4.03 -16.24 -46.50
N GLY A 729 -5.31 -16.53 -46.22
CA GLY A 729 -6.01 -17.68 -46.80
C GLY A 729 -5.51 -19.05 -46.31
N PHE A 730 -4.84 -19.12 -45.15
CA PHE A 730 -4.28 -20.37 -44.61
C PHE A 730 -5.30 -21.30 -43.94
N GLY A 731 -6.56 -20.89 -43.85
CA GLY A 731 -7.65 -21.75 -43.36
C GLY A 731 -7.61 -21.98 -41.84
N TYR A 732 -7.61 -20.90 -41.06
CA TYR A 732 -7.71 -20.96 -39.60
C TYR A 732 -9.16 -20.82 -39.11
N TYR A 733 -9.48 -21.50 -38.01
CA TYR A 733 -10.56 -21.15 -37.10
C TYR A 733 -10.03 -20.19 -36.04
N PHE A 734 -10.87 -19.25 -35.61
CA PHE A 734 -10.54 -18.21 -34.64
C PHE A 734 -11.49 -18.28 -33.45
N GLY A 735 -10.98 -18.01 -32.26
CA GLY A 735 -11.79 -17.86 -31.04
C GLY A 735 -11.07 -16.98 -30.02
N PHE A 736 -11.83 -16.41 -29.09
CA PHE A 736 -11.30 -15.56 -28.03
C PHE A 736 -11.50 -16.18 -26.67
N ARG A 737 -10.48 -16.13 -25.83
CA ARG A 737 -10.51 -16.79 -24.52
C ARG A 737 -9.89 -15.88 -23.48
N ARG A 738 -10.44 -15.95 -22.28
CA ARG A 738 -9.86 -15.31 -21.10
C ARG A 738 -9.27 -16.43 -20.25
N LEU A 739 -7.95 -16.41 -20.05
CA LEU A 739 -7.25 -17.47 -19.32
C LEU A 739 -7.38 -17.26 -17.80
N ASP A 740 -7.26 -16.02 -17.33
CA ASP A 740 -7.60 -15.65 -15.95
C ASP A 740 -9.00 -15.02 -15.86
N LEU A 741 -9.95 -15.75 -15.26
CA LEU A 741 -11.31 -15.27 -15.05
C LEU A 741 -11.43 -14.15 -14.01
N ASN A 742 -10.39 -13.94 -13.19
CA ASN A 742 -10.33 -12.87 -12.21
C ASN A 742 -9.81 -11.56 -12.81
N SER A 743 -9.13 -11.63 -13.95
CA SER A 743 -8.60 -10.47 -14.68
C SER A 743 -9.62 -9.96 -15.71
N PRO A 744 -10.06 -8.69 -15.62
CA PRO A 744 -11.00 -8.12 -16.59
C PRO A 744 -10.37 -7.80 -17.94
N VAL A 745 -9.06 -7.55 -17.96
CA VAL A 745 -8.32 -6.97 -19.09
C VAL A 745 -7.06 -7.75 -19.50
N ALA A 746 -6.34 -8.37 -18.57
CA ALA A 746 -5.17 -9.19 -18.89
C ALA A 746 -5.57 -10.63 -19.26
N ASP A 747 -4.62 -11.39 -19.78
CA ASP A 747 -4.78 -12.82 -20.09
C ASP A 747 -5.91 -13.09 -21.12
N PHE A 748 -6.20 -12.10 -21.97
CA PHE A 748 -7.15 -12.21 -23.08
C PHE A 748 -6.42 -12.61 -24.35
N VAL A 749 -6.70 -13.82 -24.83
CA VAL A 749 -5.97 -14.43 -25.94
C VAL A 749 -6.86 -14.71 -27.15
N LEU A 750 -6.28 -14.52 -28.33
CA LEU A 750 -6.77 -15.06 -29.59
C LEU A 750 -6.20 -16.46 -29.77
N ILE A 751 -7.08 -17.45 -29.92
CA ILE A 751 -6.72 -18.81 -30.31
C ILE A 751 -7.00 -19.03 -31.79
N CYS A 752 -6.00 -19.49 -32.53
CA CYS A 752 -6.12 -19.86 -33.93
C CYS A 752 -5.72 -21.31 -34.12
N TYR A 753 -6.49 -22.09 -34.89
CA TYR A 753 -6.07 -23.43 -35.27
C TYR A 753 -6.53 -23.78 -36.69
N PRO A 754 -5.74 -24.52 -37.47
CA PRO A 754 -6.10 -24.85 -38.85
C PRO A 754 -7.34 -25.74 -38.90
N ARG A 755 -8.13 -25.60 -39.97
CA ARG A 755 -9.27 -26.49 -40.18
C ARG A 755 -8.79 -27.92 -40.47
N LEU A 756 -9.37 -28.91 -39.78
CA LEU A 756 -8.89 -30.31 -39.83
C LEU A 756 -9.01 -30.94 -41.23
N ASP A 757 -10.03 -30.55 -42.00
CA ASP A 757 -10.25 -30.91 -43.40
C ASP A 757 -9.14 -30.38 -44.34
N THR A 758 -8.52 -29.25 -44.01
CA THR A 758 -7.42 -28.66 -44.79
C THR A 758 -6.04 -29.28 -44.49
N LEU A 759 -5.95 -30.15 -43.49
CA LEU A 759 -4.71 -30.80 -43.04
C LEU A 759 -4.46 -32.17 -43.68
N GLY A 760 -5.37 -32.65 -44.54
CA GLY A 760 -5.22 -33.92 -45.24
C GLY A 760 -5.25 -35.15 -44.32
N VAL A 761 -5.87 -35.06 -43.14
CA VAL A 761 -6.07 -36.21 -42.25
C VAL A 761 -7.47 -36.74 -42.46
N GLY A 762 -7.56 -37.88 -43.16
CA GLY A 762 -8.80 -38.59 -43.40
C GLY A 762 -9.53 -38.95 -42.11
N GLU A 763 -10.85 -39.01 -42.21
CA GLU A 763 -11.77 -39.52 -41.19
C GLU A 763 -11.26 -40.83 -40.57
N SER A 764 -10.92 -40.81 -39.29
CA SER A 764 -11.09 -41.96 -38.38
C SER A 764 -10.65 -41.61 -36.97
N VAL A 765 -11.50 -40.95 -36.19
CA VAL A 765 -11.65 -41.29 -34.77
C VAL A 765 -13.09 -40.96 -34.37
N SER A 766 -13.90 -42.01 -34.25
CA SER A 766 -15.24 -42.02 -33.66
C SER A 766 -15.21 -41.75 -32.16
#